data_AF-A0A7C7CQF2-F1
#
_entry.id   AF-A0A7C7CQF2-F1
#
_cell.length_a   1.000
_cell.length_b   1.000
_cell.length_c   1.000
_cell.angle_alpha   90.00
_cell.angle_beta   90.00
_cell.angle_gamma   90.00
#
_symmetry.space_group_name_H-M   'P 1'
#
loop_
_entity.id
_entity.type
_entity.pdbx_description
1 polymer ?
#
loop_
_entity_poly.entity_id
_entity_poly.type
_entity_poly.pdbx_seq_one_letter_code
_entity_poly.pdbx_strand_id
1 'polypeptide(L)'
;MLKDNIMKRFTLSLLVTLMYLVPMDARAQNPNEWCATPSLSPEERWEARTDMQRRLAGKRFAIDGPVVIPMAFHIILDSNGEGDITMDQIEAQVEHMTVSYSDHDIEFVLGSVDYTVNDLWYYLSGDYEVEMKSSLAIDPAHNMNVYSANLQNNLLGWAQFPWWYDENSYMHGFVMHYGSFPGGYIENYDEGDVAVHEGGHCFGLYHTFQGGCSDGDEVEDTPAQHDDNNIFDCDPSLDTCPSDPGMDPIYNFMNYTNDYCTIEFSDGQGVRMVDMIAVYKPGYLSAYQIPDELDPAAPSDFTAYSDYLTPTSVSLTWGDPDTLVNGETITDFSIIVERDGDEMAVVSQGVESYSDDGLTDGQTYSYSIYAELAENDSASLFVSASVICGGSPEPSSPEDFLVEASDTAVTLSWTNPAVQVDGTPLDDLSAVRIYRNGEFLTDVETSDAGAEMNWADDVDFGFSYDYNISAVDNESAENESDISELQRVWFGDVPDILIWNPENISPSSATALSRSIFNLGWSAAEVQELITFGGGLYDTGFKAIFVLCGVFPRKYEIWDGQWGHQGDLFKLRYYLNDGGSIYMEAGDEFGNLNAGTLTDKFLIEVSDEGANNLSTIEGIFGTPTEGVSFDYDGGNFGIDHLEPLEDAVPIFYNTSPSYYNGIAYDGGDYKTIGTSFEFGGLVDDESNNKTELLASLLNFLTDTSALVLEEQEVLPLTY
;
A
#
# COMPACT_ATOMS: atom_id res chain seq x y z
N MET A 1 32.58 32.78 -31.90
CA MET A 1 32.51 31.33 -32.23
C MET A 1 32.38 30.62 -30.90
N LEU A 2 31.15 30.49 -30.40
CA LEU A 2 30.41 29.23 -30.44
C LEU A 2 31.28 28.08 -29.90
N LYS A 3 31.38 27.95 -28.57
CA LYS A 3 31.49 26.66 -27.87
C LYS A 3 31.45 26.71 -26.34
N ASP A 4 31.49 27.88 -25.70
CA ASP A 4 31.58 27.95 -24.22
C ASP A 4 30.29 28.33 -23.47
N ASN A 5 29.15 28.48 -24.16
CA ASN A 5 27.87 28.89 -23.52
C ASN A 5 26.78 27.79 -23.51
N ILE A 6 27.08 26.55 -23.90
CA ILE A 6 26.10 25.44 -23.93
C ILE A 6 26.28 24.45 -22.75
N MET A 7 27.44 24.45 -22.07
CA MET A 7 27.72 23.52 -20.95
C MET A 7 27.32 24.02 -19.56
N LYS A 8 26.79 25.24 -19.42
CA LYS A 8 26.31 25.78 -18.12
C LYS A 8 24.79 25.85 -17.99
N ARG A 9 24.04 25.41 -19.01
CA ARG A 9 22.57 25.33 -18.99
C ARG A 9 22.02 23.91 -19.00
N PHE A 10 22.88 22.89 -19.04
CA PHE A 10 22.48 21.47 -19.05
C PHE A 10 22.84 20.71 -17.76
N THR A 11 23.31 21.40 -16.73
CA THR A 11 23.71 20.82 -15.43
C THR A 11 22.87 21.31 -14.25
N LEU A 12 21.73 21.98 -14.52
CA LEU A 12 20.81 22.46 -13.49
C LEU A 12 19.40 21.85 -13.58
N SER A 13 19.11 21.04 -14.60
CA SER A 13 17.81 20.35 -14.77
C SER A 13 17.88 18.83 -14.61
N LEU A 14 19.04 18.26 -14.25
CA LEU A 14 19.20 16.81 -14.04
C LEU A 14 19.52 16.43 -12.58
N LEU A 15 19.52 17.41 -11.68
CA LEU A 15 19.82 17.22 -10.26
C LEU A 15 18.62 17.50 -9.35
N VAL A 16 17.45 17.80 -9.92
CA VAL A 16 16.20 18.08 -9.18
C VAL A 16 15.17 16.96 -9.35
N THR A 17 15.41 15.99 -10.24
CA THR A 17 14.46 14.91 -10.54
C THR A 17 14.88 13.54 -9.99
N LEU A 18 15.92 13.49 -9.14
CA LEU A 18 16.46 12.23 -8.58
C LEU A 18 16.40 12.18 -7.04
N MET A 19 15.55 13.01 -6.42
CA MET A 19 15.45 13.13 -4.96
C MET A 19 14.02 12.98 -4.39
N TYR A 20 13.03 12.59 -5.21
CA TYR A 20 11.63 12.42 -4.77
C TYR A 20 11.01 11.07 -5.19
N LEU A 21 11.84 10.03 -5.32
CA LEU A 21 11.39 8.64 -5.37
C LEU A 21 12.19 7.83 -4.35
N VAL A 22 12.18 8.31 -3.10
CA VAL A 22 12.53 7.46 -1.97
C VAL A 22 11.19 6.84 -1.57
N PRO A 23 10.91 5.55 -1.85
CA PRO A 23 9.89 4.85 -1.07
C PRO A 23 10.22 5.09 0.40
N MET A 24 9.22 5.31 1.27
CA MET A 24 9.42 5.61 2.69
C MET A 24 10.43 4.64 3.30
N ASP A 25 11.69 5.06 3.31
CA ASP A 25 12.82 4.27 3.79
C ASP A 25 12.64 4.26 5.30
N ALA A 26 12.57 3.06 5.86
CA ALA A 26 12.33 2.76 7.26
C ALA A 26 13.28 3.54 8.18
N ARG A 27 12.91 4.78 8.52
CA ARG A 27 13.23 5.35 9.83
C ARG A 27 12.36 4.55 10.79
N ALA A 28 13.00 3.82 11.70
CA ALA A 28 12.33 3.08 12.75
C ALA A 28 11.29 4.00 13.42
N GLN A 29 10.02 3.84 13.06
CA GLN A 29 8.91 4.54 13.70
C GLN A 29 8.87 4.05 15.13
N ASN A 30 8.81 5.00 16.06
CA ASN A 30 8.68 4.68 17.47
C ASN A 30 7.29 4.03 17.63
N PRO A 31 7.16 2.85 18.29
CA PRO A 31 5.92 2.08 18.37
C PRO A 31 4.73 2.79 19.05
N ASN A 32 4.91 4.05 19.47
CA ASN A 32 3.86 4.92 20.01
C ASN A 32 3.45 6.06 19.04
N GLU A 33 4.07 6.22 17.88
CA GLU A 33 3.75 7.29 16.93
C GLU A 33 2.52 6.91 16.10
N TRP A 34 1.44 7.68 16.24
CA TRP A 34 0.21 7.44 15.48
C TRP A 34 0.16 8.19 14.15
N CYS A 35 0.96 9.24 13.96
CA CYS A 35 1.11 9.94 12.69
C CYS A 35 2.41 9.49 11.99
N ALA A 36 2.30 9.11 10.72
CA ALA A 36 3.41 8.68 9.88
C ALA A 36 3.98 9.78 8.99
N THR A 37 3.52 11.03 9.11
CA THR A 37 4.08 12.17 8.37
C THR A 37 5.58 12.33 8.69
N PRO A 38 6.49 12.20 7.71
CA PRO A 38 7.92 12.20 7.98
C PRO A 38 8.44 13.46 8.67
N SER A 39 9.10 13.26 9.82
CA SER A 39 9.84 14.33 10.48
C SER A 39 11.03 14.81 9.64
N LEU A 40 11.02 16.10 9.30
CA LEU A 40 12.06 16.76 8.52
C LEU A 40 13.31 17.05 9.36
N SER A 41 14.46 16.79 8.76
CA SER A 41 15.76 17.17 9.32
C SER A 41 15.89 18.69 9.46
N PRO A 42 16.81 19.19 10.32
CA PRO A 42 17.08 20.63 10.42
C PRO A 42 17.45 21.29 9.08
N GLU A 43 18.10 20.54 8.17
CA GLU A 43 18.47 21.03 6.85
C GLU A 43 17.24 21.21 5.96
N GLU A 44 16.35 20.22 5.90
CA GLU A 44 15.09 20.28 5.14
C GLU A 44 14.16 21.39 5.67
N ARG A 45 14.03 21.51 7.01
CA ARG A 45 13.27 22.61 7.63
C ARG A 45 13.86 23.97 7.25
N TRP A 46 15.18 24.08 7.20
CA TRP A 46 15.85 25.32 6.80
C TRP A 46 15.63 25.66 5.32
N GLU A 47 15.66 24.67 4.44
CA GLU A 47 15.38 24.85 3.01
C GLU A 47 13.93 25.29 2.76
N ALA A 48 12.96 24.60 3.36
CA ALA A 48 11.54 24.92 3.24
C ALA A 48 11.25 26.36 3.70
N ARG A 49 11.76 26.76 4.87
CA ARG A 49 11.63 28.14 5.40
C ARG A 49 12.25 29.17 4.46
N THR A 50 13.46 28.88 3.95
CA THR A 50 14.20 29.80 3.09
C THR A 50 13.52 29.97 1.73
N ASP A 51 12.94 28.90 1.17
CA ASP A 51 12.21 28.97 -0.09
C ASP A 51 10.87 29.71 0.07
N MET A 52 10.12 29.43 1.14
CA MET A 52 8.90 30.16 1.50
C MET A 52 9.17 31.67 1.62
N GLN A 53 10.15 32.07 2.44
CA GLN A 53 10.54 33.48 2.60
C GLN A 53 10.97 34.13 1.29
N ARG A 54 11.67 33.40 0.42
CA ARG A 54 12.08 33.89 -0.90
C ARG A 54 10.89 34.13 -1.82
N ARG A 55 9.91 33.23 -1.84
CA ARG A 55 8.70 33.32 -2.66
C ARG A 55 7.75 34.41 -2.16
N LEU A 56 7.64 34.59 -0.84
CA LEU A 56 6.89 35.68 -0.21
C LEU A 56 7.50 37.06 -0.49
N ALA A 57 8.83 37.20 -0.49
CA ALA A 57 9.53 38.47 -0.69
C ALA A 57 9.26 39.17 -2.04
N GLY A 58 8.56 38.52 -2.97
CA GLY A 58 8.15 39.05 -4.28
C GLY A 58 6.64 39.22 -4.49
N LYS A 59 5.79 38.80 -3.55
CA LYS A 59 4.32 38.77 -3.71
C LYS A 59 3.65 39.49 -2.54
N ARG A 60 2.66 40.35 -2.85
CA ARG A 60 1.71 40.87 -1.86
C ARG A 60 0.43 40.06 -2.01
N PHE A 61 0.24 39.08 -1.15
CA PHE A 61 -1.04 38.39 -1.04
C PHE A 61 -1.92 39.25 -0.13
N ALA A 62 -2.95 39.86 -0.71
CA ALA A 62 -4.06 40.40 0.06
C ALA A 62 -5.13 39.33 -0.04
N ILE A 63 -5.21 38.49 0.98
CA ILE A 63 -6.33 37.57 1.16
C ILE A 63 -7.44 38.43 1.77
N ASP A 64 -8.57 38.55 1.08
CA ASP A 64 -9.73 39.35 1.51
C ASP A 64 -10.82 38.38 1.94
N GLY A 65 -10.86 38.05 3.24
CA GLY A 65 -11.77 37.05 3.82
C GLY A 65 -11.10 35.70 4.14
N PRO A 66 -11.87 34.73 4.67
CA PRO A 66 -11.38 33.40 4.97
C PRO A 66 -11.02 32.61 3.70
N VAL A 67 -10.02 31.74 3.80
CA VAL A 67 -9.66 30.73 2.79
C VAL A 67 -10.60 29.56 2.96
N VAL A 68 -11.44 29.30 1.97
CA VAL A 68 -12.44 28.24 2.04
C VAL A 68 -12.00 27.10 1.14
N ILE A 69 -11.87 25.92 1.73
CA ILE A 69 -11.24 24.77 1.09
C ILE A 69 -12.27 23.64 0.97
N PRO A 70 -12.75 23.35 -0.25
CA PRO A 70 -13.52 22.15 -0.52
C PRO A 70 -12.76 20.88 -0.14
N MET A 71 -13.42 19.95 0.54
CA MET A 71 -12.89 18.64 0.89
C MET A 71 -13.50 17.57 -0.03
N ALA A 72 -12.63 16.80 -0.69
CA ALA A 72 -13.00 15.63 -1.47
C ALA A 72 -12.67 14.38 -0.65
N PHE A 73 -13.70 13.67 -0.17
CA PHE A 73 -13.56 12.46 0.63
C PHE A 73 -13.61 11.21 -0.25
N HIS A 74 -12.55 10.42 -0.19
CA HIS A 74 -12.43 9.12 -0.81
C HIS A 74 -12.53 8.06 0.29
N ILE A 75 -13.68 7.39 0.37
CA ILE A 75 -13.96 6.38 1.41
C ILE A 75 -13.61 5.00 0.87
N ILE A 76 -12.54 4.40 1.38
CA ILE A 76 -12.10 3.08 0.94
C ILE A 76 -12.70 2.03 1.87
N LEU A 77 -13.26 1.00 1.25
CA LEU A 77 -13.97 -0.11 1.89
C LEU A 77 -13.33 -1.44 1.52
N ASP A 78 -13.43 -2.42 2.41
CA ASP A 78 -13.23 -3.82 2.02
C ASP A 78 -14.46 -4.39 1.28
N SER A 79 -14.27 -5.55 0.68
CA SER A 79 -15.27 -6.33 -0.05
C SER A 79 -16.43 -6.82 0.83
N ASN A 80 -16.29 -6.76 2.15
CA ASN A 80 -17.34 -7.05 3.13
C ASN A 80 -18.13 -5.80 3.57
N GLY A 81 -17.70 -4.59 3.15
CA GLY A 81 -18.26 -3.31 3.54
C GLY A 81 -17.74 -2.74 4.86
N GLU A 82 -16.64 -3.29 5.41
CA GLU A 82 -15.91 -2.67 6.50
C GLU A 82 -15.18 -1.42 5.98
N GLY A 83 -15.20 -0.33 6.75
CA GLY A 83 -14.72 0.99 6.30
C GLY A 83 -15.83 1.99 6.00
N ASP A 84 -17.10 1.57 6.06
CA ASP A 84 -18.24 2.41 5.71
C ASP A 84 -18.42 3.56 6.70
N ILE A 85 -18.17 4.77 6.19
CA ILE A 85 -18.34 6.02 6.93
C ILE A 85 -19.64 6.67 6.49
N THR A 86 -20.49 6.98 7.46
CA THR A 86 -21.77 7.61 7.15
C THR A 86 -21.59 9.07 6.76
N MET A 87 -22.51 9.59 5.95
CA MET A 87 -22.54 11.02 5.61
C MET A 87 -22.57 11.92 6.85
N ASP A 88 -23.28 11.54 7.91
CA ASP A 88 -23.34 12.29 9.17
C ASP A 88 -21.93 12.41 9.82
N GLN A 89 -21.09 11.37 9.72
CA GLN A 89 -19.71 11.40 10.21
C GLN A 89 -18.81 12.29 9.35
N ILE A 90 -19.00 12.25 8.03
CA ILE A 90 -18.25 13.12 7.09
C ILE A 90 -18.60 14.59 7.35
N GLU A 91 -19.89 14.92 7.45
CA GLU A 91 -20.35 16.28 7.78
C GLU A 91 -19.81 16.74 9.14
N ALA A 92 -19.84 15.87 10.15
CA ALA A 92 -19.26 16.16 11.46
C ALA A 92 -17.75 16.42 11.38
N GLN A 93 -17.02 15.67 10.55
CA GLN A 93 -15.59 15.87 10.36
C GLN A 93 -15.30 17.22 9.68
N VAL A 94 -16.08 17.61 8.68
CA VAL A 94 -15.97 18.92 8.01
C VAL A 94 -16.28 20.07 8.98
N GLU A 95 -17.33 19.92 9.80
CA GLU A 95 -17.67 20.89 10.84
C GLU A 95 -16.53 21.03 11.85
N HIS A 96 -15.99 19.92 12.32
CA HIS A 96 -14.89 19.91 13.29
C HIS A 96 -13.61 20.55 12.73
N MET A 97 -13.25 20.20 11.49
CA MET A 97 -12.16 20.89 10.76
C MET A 97 -12.41 22.39 10.67
N THR A 98 -13.62 22.82 10.29
CA THR A 98 -13.93 24.25 10.18
C THR A 98 -13.79 24.97 11.52
N VAL A 99 -14.30 24.38 12.60
CA VAL A 99 -14.19 24.96 13.95
C VAL A 99 -12.73 25.13 14.36
N SER A 100 -11.92 24.08 14.20
CA SER A 100 -10.51 24.05 14.64
C SER A 100 -9.60 25.03 13.90
N TYR A 101 -9.95 25.41 12.67
CA TYR A 101 -9.16 26.34 11.85
C TYR A 101 -9.74 27.76 11.75
N SER A 102 -10.97 27.97 12.18
CA SER A 102 -11.72 29.23 11.99
C SER A 102 -11.04 30.47 12.59
N ASP A 103 -10.32 30.34 13.72
CA ASP A 103 -9.56 31.43 14.34
C ASP A 103 -8.37 31.93 13.48
N HIS A 104 -8.07 31.22 12.38
CA HIS A 104 -6.98 31.51 11.46
C HIS A 104 -7.46 31.79 10.03
N ASP A 105 -8.74 32.17 9.87
CA ASP A 105 -9.35 32.51 8.59
C ASP A 105 -9.22 31.36 7.56
N ILE A 106 -9.29 30.11 8.00
CA ILE A 106 -9.37 28.92 7.14
C ILE A 106 -10.65 28.17 7.49
N GLU A 107 -11.46 27.90 6.49
CA GLU A 107 -12.74 27.21 6.59
C GLU A 107 -12.77 26.03 5.62
N PHE A 108 -13.55 25.00 5.95
CA PHE A 108 -13.72 23.83 5.08
C PHE A 108 -15.18 23.69 4.70
N VAL A 109 -15.41 23.25 3.46
CA VAL A 109 -16.74 22.88 2.99
C VAL A 109 -16.66 21.50 2.37
N LEU A 110 -17.75 20.76 2.43
CA LEU A 110 -17.81 19.49 1.73
C LEU A 110 -17.88 19.74 0.22
N GLY A 111 -16.92 19.19 -0.53
CA GLY A 111 -16.88 19.26 -1.99
C GLY A 111 -17.51 18.03 -2.63
N SER A 112 -16.89 16.86 -2.43
CA SER A 112 -17.35 15.59 -2.99
C SER A 112 -17.12 14.43 -2.02
N VAL A 113 -17.86 13.34 -2.23
CA VAL A 113 -17.68 12.07 -1.53
C VAL A 113 -17.82 10.94 -2.54
N ASP A 114 -16.86 10.02 -2.57
CA ASP A 114 -16.95 8.76 -3.28
C ASP A 114 -16.59 7.58 -2.36
N TYR A 115 -17.06 6.40 -2.75
CA TYR A 115 -16.85 5.15 -2.02
C TYR A 115 -16.24 4.14 -2.98
N THR A 116 -15.08 3.59 -2.60
CA THR A 116 -14.33 2.64 -3.42
C THR A 116 -14.14 1.35 -2.64
N VAL A 117 -14.61 0.23 -3.20
CA VAL A 117 -14.38 -1.11 -2.64
C VAL A 117 -13.06 -1.64 -3.21
N ASN A 118 -12.03 -1.72 -2.38
CA ASN A 118 -10.72 -2.23 -2.77
C ASN A 118 -9.97 -2.75 -1.52
N ASP A 119 -9.85 -4.07 -1.39
CA ASP A 119 -9.24 -4.73 -0.23
C ASP A 119 -7.76 -4.33 -0.03
N LEU A 120 -7.02 -4.09 -1.12
CA LEU A 120 -5.61 -3.70 -1.07
C LEU A 120 -5.46 -2.27 -0.57
N TRP A 121 -6.31 -1.35 -1.03
CA TRP A 121 -6.29 0.03 -0.58
C TRP A 121 -6.89 0.17 0.83
N TYR A 122 -7.76 -0.75 1.24
CA TYR A 122 -8.38 -0.70 2.56
C TYR A 122 -7.41 -1.06 3.68
N TYR A 123 -6.65 -2.16 3.57
CA TYR A 123 -5.67 -2.57 4.58
C TYR A 123 -4.30 -1.91 4.35
N LEU A 124 -4.25 -0.58 4.44
CA LEU A 124 -3.15 0.22 3.94
C LEU A 124 -1.95 0.28 4.90
N SER A 125 -0.78 -0.16 4.43
CA SER A 125 0.54 0.00 5.07
C SER A 125 1.44 1.06 4.41
N GLY A 126 0.92 1.77 3.40
CA GLY A 126 1.64 2.77 2.59
C GLY A 126 1.95 2.30 1.16
N ASP A 127 1.95 0.99 0.91
CA ASP A 127 2.39 0.38 -0.36
C ASP A 127 1.51 0.72 -1.57
N TYR A 128 0.25 1.12 -1.33
CA TYR A 128 -0.73 1.45 -2.36
C TYR A 128 -1.13 2.93 -2.39
N GLU A 129 -0.46 3.81 -1.62
CA GLU A 129 -0.84 5.23 -1.57
C GLU A 129 -0.78 5.88 -2.96
N VAL A 130 0.29 5.64 -3.72
CA VAL A 130 0.48 6.26 -5.04
C VAL A 130 -0.62 5.85 -6.00
N GLU A 131 -0.92 4.56 -6.07
CA GLU A 131 -1.96 4.00 -6.94
C GLU A 131 -3.34 4.56 -6.57
N MET A 132 -3.72 4.45 -5.28
CA MET A 132 -4.97 4.96 -4.73
C MET A 132 -5.14 6.46 -5.02
N LYS A 133 -4.16 7.28 -4.65
CA LYS A 133 -4.22 8.74 -4.84
C LYS A 133 -4.24 9.12 -6.31
N SER A 134 -3.45 8.46 -7.15
CA SER A 134 -3.43 8.76 -8.60
C SER A 134 -4.76 8.45 -9.29
N SER A 135 -5.49 7.46 -8.77
CA SER A 135 -6.77 7.01 -9.33
C SER A 135 -7.93 7.89 -8.89
N LEU A 136 -7.91 8.38 -7.65
CA LEU A 136 -9.07 9.00 -7.02
C LEU A 136 -8.98 10.53 -6.90
N ALA A 137 -7.78 11.12 -6.87
CA ALA A 137 -7.62 12.53 -6.56
C ALA A 137 -8.45 13.45 -7.48
N ILE A 138 -9.29 14.29 -6.88
CA ILE A 138 -10.11 15.29 -7.56
C ILE A 138 -9.46 16.66 -7.39
N ASP A 139 -9.04 17.24 -8.51
CA ASP A 139 -8.49 18.61 -8.62
C ASP A 139 -7.72 19.08 -7.37
N PRO A 140 -6.50 18.52 -7.13
CA PRO A 140 -5.76 18.79 -5.91
C PRO A 140 -5.39 20.25 -5.70
N ALA A 141 -5.41 21.10 -6.73
CA ALA A 141 -5.17 22.54 -6.59
C ALA A 141 -6.28 23.25 -5.81
N HIS A 142 -7.52 22.77 -5.94
CA HIS A 142 -8.69 23.44 -5.39
C HIS A 142 -9.41 22.61 -4.32
N ASN A 143 -9.09 21.32 -4.17
CA ASN A 143 -9.68 20.44 -3.16
C ASN A 143 -8.62 19.85 -2.21
N MET A 144 -8.95 19.83 -0.92
CA MET A 144 -8.27 18.97 0.05
C MET A 144 -8.78 17.54 -0.13
N ASN A 145 -7.95 16.68 -0.74
CA ASN A 145 -8.27 15.28 -0.94
C ASN A 145 -8.00 14.50 0.35
N VAL A 146 -8.99 13.75 0.83
CA VAL A 146 -8.96 13.01 2.10
C VAL A 146 -9.28 11.56 1.83
N TYR A 147 -8.39 10.65 2.22
CA TYR A 147 -8.53 9.22 1.97
C TYR A 147 -8.72 8.49 3.29
N SER A 148 -9.79 7.72 3.44
CA SER A 148 -10.03 6.93 4.65
C SER A 148 -9.88 5.43 4.39
N ALA A 149 -9.06 4.77 5.20
CA ALA A 149 -8.80 3.33 5.09
C ALA A 149 -8.52 2.73 6.49
N ASN A 150 -8.31 1.41 6.56
CA ASN A 150 -7.81 0.71 7.75
C ASN A 150 -6.28 0.69 7.76
N LEU A 151 -5.69 1.66 8.48
CA LEU A 151 -4.26 1.86 8.49
C LEU A 151 -3.56 0.85 9.40
N GLN A 152 -2.56 0.17 8.84
CA GLN A 152 -1.78 -0.83 9.56
C GLN A 152 -0.75 -0.17 10.49
N ASN A 153 -0.06 -0.97 11.32
CA ASN A 153 1.03 -0.51 12.19
C ASN A 153 0.62 0.50 13.29
N ASN A 154 -0.64 0.48 13.74
CA ASN A 154 -1.21 1.42 14.72
C ASN A 154 -1.20 2.88 14.27
N LEU A 155 -1.12 3.13 12.96
CA LEU A 155 -1.20 4.47 12.41
C LEU A 155 -2.64 4.98 12.40
N LEU A 156 -2.80 6.28 12.62
CA LEU A 156 -4.06 7.00 12.48
C LEU A 156 -4.05 7.95 11.30
N GLY A 157 -2.89 8.39 10.80
CA GLY A 157 -2.82 9.21 9.60
C GLY A 157 -1.42 9.53 9.10
N TRP A 158 -1.37 10.11 7.90
CA TRP A 158 -0.21 10.81 7.37
C TRP A 158 -0.61 11.79 6.25
N ALA A 159 0.25 12.77 6.01
CA ALA A 159 0.05 13.84 5.05
C ALA A 159 1.29 14.09 4.18
N GLN A 160 1.11 14.84 3.10
CA GLN A 160 2.19 15.30 2.23
C GLN A 160 2.41 16.80 2.42
N PHE A 161 3.66 17.22 2.70
CA PHE A 161 3.99 18.64 2.82
C PHE A 161 3.78 19.39 1.50
N PRO A 162 3.35 20.67 1.53
CA PRO A 162 2.90 21.37 0.34
C PRO A 162 4.01 21.70 -0.67
N TRP A 163 5.29 21.62 -0.28
CA TRP A 163 6.43 21.86 -1.19
C TRP A 163 7.07 20.59 -1.76
N TRP A 164 6.62 19.40 -1.37
CA TRP A 164 7.16 18.15 -1.90
C TRP A 164 6.72 17.89 -3.34
N TYR A 165 5.54 18.39 -3.70
CA TYR A 165 4.95 18.21 -5.03
C TYR A 165 4.50 19.55 -5.62
N ASP A 166 4.36 19.58 -6.95
CA ASP A 166 3.68 20.68 -7.63
C ASP A 166 2.19 20.67 -7.26
N GLU A 167 1.58 21.85 -7.17
CA GLU A 167 0.23 22.08 -6.62
C GLU A 167 -0.88 21.15 -7.13
N ASN A 168 -0.84 20.77 -8.41
CA ASN A 168 -1.82 19.89 -9.07
C ASN A 168 -1.56 18.40 -8.88
N SER A 169 -0.49 18.02 -8.17
CA SER A 169 -0.13 16.62 -7.98
C SER A 169 -1.20 15.89 -7.17
N TYR A 170 -1.59 14.72 -7.66
CA TYR A 170 -2.50 13.80 -6.98
C TYR A 170 -1.98 13.34 -5.60
N MET A 171 -0.69 13.50 -5.32
CA MET A 171 -0.13 13.17 -4.00
C MET A 171 -0.62 14.10 -2.88
N HIS A 172 -1.07 15.32 -3.20
CA HIS A 172 -1.57 16.26 -2.20
C HIS A 172 -2.82 15.73 -1.47
N GLY A 173 -2.98 16.16 -0.22
CA GLY A 173 -3.99 15.65 0.69
C GLY A 173 -3.40 14.74 1.76
N PHE A 174 -4.27 14.11 2.54
CA PHE A 174 -3.87 13.25 3.65
C PHE A 174 -4.69 11.96 3.71
N VAL A 175 -4.11 10.96 4.34
CA VAL A 175 -4.75 9.67 4.63
C VAL A 175 -5.05 9.63 6.11
N MET A 176 -6.23 9.12 6.49
CA MET A 176 -6.62 8.93 7.87
C MET A 176 -7.27 7.56 8.11
N HIS A 177 -7.19 7.08 9.34
CA HIS A 177 -7.84 5.84 9.74
C HIS A 177 -9.36 6.04 9.82
N TYR A 178 -10.14 5.20 9.16
CA TYR A 178 -11.61 5.31 9.08
C TYR A 178 -12.27 5.29 10.48
N GLY A 179 -11.74 4.50 11.41
CA GLY A 179 -12.14 4.47 12.82
C GLY A 179 -11.94 5.76 13.63
N SER A 180 -11.29 6.80 13.07
CA SER A 180 -11.01 8.08 13.73
C SER A 180 -11.91 9.24 13.32
N PHE A 181 -12.91 9.00 12.48
CA PHE A 181 -13.97 9.98 12.26
C PHE A 181 -14.72 10.30 13.57
N PRO A 182 -15.37 11.47 13.69
CA PRO A 182 -16.20 11.80 14.84
C PRO A 182 -17.22 10.69 15.14
N GLY A 183 -17.23 10.19 16.37
CA GLY A 183 -18.07 9.06 16.81
C GLY A 183 -17.59 7.68 16.33
N GLY A 184 -16.34 7.59 15.86
CA GLY A 184 -15.65 6.35 15.51
C GLY A 184 -15.40 5.42 16.72
N TYR A 185 -14.68 4.32 16.49
CA TYR A 185 -14.47 3.28 17.51
C TYR A 185 -13.08 3.30 18.14
N ILE A 186 -12.15 4.10 17.62
CA ILE A 186 -10.80 4.20 18.17
C ILE A 186 -10.83 5.10 19.40
N GLU A 187 -10.84 4.48 20.58
CA GLU A 187 -10.90 5.18 21.86
C GLU A 187 -9.79 6.24 21.97
N ASN A 188 -10.18 7.47 22.31
CA ASN A 188 -9.34 8.68 22.44
C ASN A 188 -8.97 9.39 21.14
N TYR A 189 -9.35 8.84 19.99
CA TYR A 189 -9.08 9.41 18.67
C TYR A 189 -10.34 9.38 17.80
N ASP A 190 -11.50 9.60 18.43
CA ASP A 190 -12.85 9.50 17.88
C ASP A 190 -13.61 10.84 17.89
N GLU A 191 -12.93 11.97 18.09
CA GLU A 191 -13.53 13.32 18.03
C GLU A 191 -13.19 14.06 16.72
N GLY A 192 -12.21 13.56 15.95
CA GLY A 192 -11.87 14.04 14.61
C GLY A 192 -10.57 14.84 14.53
N ASP A 193 -9.76 14.87 15.60
CA ASP A 193 -8.51 15.65 15.64
C ASP A 193 -7.39 15.06 14.80
N VAL A 194 -7.46 13.76 14.48
CA VAL A 194 -6.53 13.13 13.53
C VAL A 194 -6.55 13.87 12.18
N ALA A 195 -7.75 14.18 11.65
CA ALA A 195 -7.84 14.93 10.40
C ALA A 195 -7.35 16.38 10.54
N VAL A 196 -7.55 17.01 11.71
CA VAL A 196 -7.06 18.36 12.02
C VAL A 196 -5.53 18.38 12.05
N HIS A 197 -4.93 17.36 12.65
CA HIS A 197 -3.48 17.20 12.70
C HIS A 197 -2.87 17.03 11.30
N GLU A 198 -3.39 16.09 10.51
CA GLU A 198 -2.88 15.83 9.16
C GLU A 198 -3.13 17.01 8.21
N GLY A 199 -4.26 17.70 8.35
CA GLY A 199 -4.52 18.95 7.64
C GLY A 199 -3.47 20.02 7.96
N GLY A 200 -2.99 20.09 9.20
CA GLY A 200 -1.92 20.99 9.63
C GLY A 200 -0.62 20.74 8.86
N HIS A 201 -0.26 19.47 8.66
CA HIS A 201 0.88 19.08 7.84
C HIS A 201 0.70 19.46 6.36
N CYS A 202 -0.50 19.28 5.79
CA CYS A 202 -0.82 19.75 4.43
C CYS A 202 -0.61 21.26 4.25
N PHE A 203 -0.75 22.05 5.33
CA PHE A 203 -0.45 23.49 5.35
C PHE A 203 0.94 23.84 5.89
N GLY A 204 1.81 22.84 6.05
CA GLY A 204 3.22 23.05 6.35
C GLY A 204 3.56 23.22 7.84
N LEU A 205 2.67 22.85 8.75
CA LEU A 205 2.97 22.78 10.18
C LEU A 205 3.78 21.52 10.52
N TYR A 206 4.68 21.65 11.48
CA TYR A 206 5.47 20.54 12.01
C TYR A 206 4.89 20.10 13.35
N HIS A 207 5.28 18.91 13.80
CA HIS A 207 4.99 18.52 15.18
C HIS A 207 5.59 19.54 16.16
N THR A 208 4.88 19.88 17.22
CA THR A 208 5.34 20.88 18.21
C THR A 208 6.65 20.50 18.91
N PHE A 209 6.92 19.19 19.02
CA PHE A 209 8.16 18.63 19.58
C PHE A 209 9.32 18.58 18.57
N GLN A 210 9.06 18.78 17.27
CA GLN A 210 10.07 18.63 16.24
C GLN A 210 11.15 19.71 16.40
N GLY A 211 12.40 19.31 16.65
CA GLY A 211 13.51 20.23 16.94
C GLY A 211 13.81 20.44 18.42
N GLY A 212 13.00 19.86 19.31
CA GLY A 212 13.21 19.82 20.76
C GLY A 212 13.36 21.22 21.40
N CYS A 213 13.92 21.26 22.62
CA CYS A 213 14.30 22.52 23.30
C CYS A 213 15.43 23.33 22.62
N SER A 214 15.78 23.05 21.36
CA SER A 214 16.82 23.77 20.64
C SER A 214 16.24 24.68 19.58
N ASP A 215 15.52 24.09 18.61
CA ASP A 215 15.03 24.82 17.44
C ASP A 215 13.50 25.01 17.47
N GLY A 216 12.77 24.16 18.21
CA GLY A 216 11.31 24.08 18.13
C GLY A 216 10.79 23.78 16.72
N ASP A 217 9.48 23.88 16.56
CA ASP A 217 8.72 23.57 15.33
C ASP A 217 8.76 24.67 14.27
N GLU A 218 9.68 25.63 14.40
CA GLU A 218 9.85 26.79 13.50
C GLU A 218 8.67 27.79 13.52
N VAL A 219 7.86 27.75 14.58
CA VAL A 219 6.87 28.76 14.92
C VAL A 219 7.31 29.43 16.25
N GLU A 220 7.23 30.77 16.33
CA GLU A 220 7.85 31.50 17.46
C GLU A 220 7.01 31.45 18.75
N ASP A 221 5.69 31.33 18.62
CA ASP A 221 4.75 31.37 19.74
C ASP A 221 4.27 30.00 20.23
N THR A 222 4.77 28.93 19.62
CA THR A 222 4.68 27.54 20.09
C THR A 222 5.86 27.26 21.03
N PRO A 223 5.63 27.05 22.33
CA PRO A 223 6.71 26.70 23.24
C PRO A 223 7.41 25.42 22.81
N ALA A 224 8.74 25.42 22.81
CA ALA A 224 9.52 24.21 22.54
C ALA A 224 9.29 23.18 23.65
N GLN A 225 9.24 21.90 23.27
CA GLN A 225 9.12 20.77 24.19
C GLN A 225 10.10 19.65 23.80
N HIS A 226 10.35 18.71 24.70
CA HIS A 226 11.03 17.46 24.39
C HIS A 226 10.15 16.51 23.54
N ASP A 227 10.80 15.65 22.76
CA ASP A 227 10.20 14.61 21.91
C ASP A 227 10.34 13.23 22.57
N ASP A 228 9.90 13.13 23.83
CA ASP A 228 9.87 11.90 24.61
C ASP A 228 8.40 11.54 24.92
N ASN A 229 8.15 10.63 25.85
CA ASN A 229 6.78 10.24 26.25
C ASN A 229 5.88 11.38 26.77
N ASN A 230 6.41 12.59 26.98
CA ASN A 230 5.63 13.77 27.37
C ASN A 230 4.61 14.18 26.30
N ILE A 231 4.86 13.88 25.03
CA ILE A 231 3.99 14.27 23.90
C ILE A 231 2.63 13.55 23.91
N PHE A 232 2.46 12.53 24.74
CA PHE A 232 1.19 11.81 24.94
C PHE A 232 0.49 12.18 26.25
N ASP A 233 1.09 13.05 27.08
CA ASP A 233 0.60 13.36 28.42
C ASP A 233 -0.13 14.71 28.47
N CYS A 234 -1.41 14.67 28.82
CA CYS A 234 -2.26 15.85 28.97
C CYS A 234 -2.15 16.46 30.40
N ASP A 235 -0.92 16.63 30.91
CA ASP A 235 -0.66 17.28 32.20
C ASP A 235 -0.28 18.76 32.02
N PRO A 236 -1.14 19.72 32.42
CA PRO A 236 -0.89 21.15 32.24
C PRO A 236 0.29 21.70 33.05
N SER A 237 0.95 20.86 33.86
CA SER A 237 2.17 21.21 34.58
C SER A 237 3.47 20.84 33.85
N LEU A 238 3.39 20.25 32.66
CA LEU A 238 4.55 19.88 31.85
C LEU A 238 5.30 21.11 31.31
N ASP A 239 6.56 21.19 31.68
CA ASP A 239 7.53 22.18 31.19
C ASP A 239 8.86 21.44 31.07
N THR A 240 9.06 20.82 29.91
CA THR A 240 10.23 20.00 29.61
C THR A 240 11.40 20.88 29.16
N CYS A 241 11.14 22.11 28.70
CA CYS A 241 12.13 23.12 28.34
C CYS A 241 12.12 24.35 29.29
N PRO A 242 12.41 24.20 30.60
CA PRO A 242 12.22 25.26 31.62
C PRO A 242 13.17 26.46 31.50
N SER A 243 14.10 26.41 30.55
CA SER A 243 14.99 27.54 30.24
C SER A 243 14.42 28.45 29.15
N ASP A 244 13.39 27.98 28.44
CA ASP A 244 12.68 28.66 27.37
C ASP A 244 11.31 29.13 27.87
N PRO A 245 10.68 30.13 27.24
CA PRO A 245 9.40 30.65 27.69
C PRO A 245 8.24 29.72 27.28
N GLY A 246 7.40 29.35 28.24
CA GLY A 246 6.14 28.63 27.99
C GLY A 246 6.03 27.35 28.81
N MET A 247 4.89 26.68 28.73
CA MET A 247 4.71 25.28 29.15
C MET A 247 4.63 24.45 27.87
N ASP A 248 4.83 23.13 27.95
CA ASP A 248 4.69 22.23 26.80
C ASP A 248 3.31 22.43 26.14
N PRO A 249 3.24 22.58 24.80
CA PRO A 249 2.00 22.83 24.06
C PRO A 249 1.11 21.57 23.95
N ILE A 250 0.68 21.02 25.09
CA ILE A 250 -0.10 19.77 25.20
C ILE A 250 -1.51 19.86 24.59
N TYR A 251 -2.04 21.07 24.41
CA TYR A 251 -3.36 21.32 23.84
C TYR A 251 -3.30 21.62 22.34
N ASN A 252 -2.11 21.62 21.76
CA ASN A 252 -1.92 21.98 20.36
C ASN A 252 -2.24 20.79 19.46
N PHE A 253 -3.00 21.01 18.37
CA PHE A 253 -3.33 19.95 17.43
C PHE A 253 -2.11 19.26 16.80
N MET A 254 -0.95 19.93 16.72
CA MET A 254 0.31 19.32 16.22
C MET A 254 1.10 18.55 17.30
N ASN A 255 0.49 18.25 18.43
CA ASN A 255 1.00 17.34 19.47
C ASN A 255 0.38 15.93 19.30
N TYR A 256 0.83 14.95 20.09
CA TYR A 256 0.31 13.57 20.04
C TYR A 256 -0.60 13.21 21.23
N THR A 257 -1.02 14.23 21.99
CA THR A 257 -2.03 14.05 23.03
C THR A 257 -3.36 13.60 22.42
N ASN A 258 -4.18 12.93 23.21
CA ASN A 258 -5.49 12.43 22.79
C ASN A 258 -6.43 13.57 22.40
N ASP A 259 -7.44 13.28 21.56
CA ASP A 259 -8.40 14.24 21.03
C ASP A 259 -9.03 15.14 22.12
N TYR A 260 -9.42 14.56 23.26
CA TYR A 260 -10.01 15.33 24.37
C TYR A 260 -9.10 16.46 24.91
N CYS A 261 -7.80 16.40 24.62
CA CYS A 261 -6.78 17.37 25.04
C CYS A 261 -6.47 18.39 23.93
N THR A 262 -6.45 18.00 22.67
CA THR A 262 -6.10 18.87 21.55
C THR A 262 -7.25 19.80 21.19
N ILE A 263 -7.06 21.12 21.27
CA ILE A 263 -8.14 22.10 21.08
C ILE A 263 -7.73 23.38 20.35
N GLU A 264 -6.44 23.60 20.05
CA GLU A 264 -5.99 24.87 19.47
C GLU A 264 -4.78 24.75 18.53
N PHE A 265 -4.70 25.70 17.60
CA PHE A 265 -3.46 26.13 16.94
C PHE A 265 -3.00 27.47 17.54
N SER A 266 -1.72 27.80 17.42
CA SER A 266 -1.22 29.14 17.79
C SER A 266 -1.46 30.16 16.68
N ASP A 267 -1.49 31.45 17.02
CA ASP A 267 -1.57 32.53 16.03
C ASP A 267 -0.42 32.44 15.00
N GLY A 268 0.78 32.08 15.44
CA GLY A 268 1.95 31.87 14.59
C GLY A 268 1.81 30.67 13.65
N GLN A 269 1.17 29.58 14.09
CA GLN A 269 0.82 28.46 13.22
C GLN A 269 -0.19 28.91 12.17
N GLY A 270 -1.21 29.68 12.54
CA GLY A 270 -2.17 30.29 11.61
C GLY A 270 -1.49 31.12 10.51
N VAL A 271 -0.59 32.02 10.89
CA VAL A 271 0.20 32.83 9.93
C VAL A 271 1.01 31.94 8.99
N ARG A 272 1.65 30.90 9.53
CA ARG A 272 2.46 29.97 8.73
C ARG A 272 1.61 29.20 7.73
N MET A 273 0.44 28.69 8.13
CA MET A 273 -0.47 27.97 7.23
C MET A 273 -0.89 28.85 6.06
N VAL A 274 -1.32 30.07 6.33
CA VAL A 274 -1.73 31.04 5.30
C VAL A 274 -0.59 31.37 4.34
N ASP A 275 0.62 31.58 4.85
CA ASP A 275 1.82 31.82 4.04
C ASP A 275 2.16 30.61 3.15
N MET A 276 2.03 29.39 3.68
CA MET A 276 2.26 28.15 2.92
C MET A 276 1.22 27.96 1.82
N ILE A 277 -0.07 28.17 2.12
CA ILE A 277 -1.16 28.15 1.14
C ILE A 277 -0.85 29.14 0.01
N ALA A 278 -0.56 30.39 0.34
CA ALA A 278 -0.31 31.42 -0.68
C ALA A 278 0.89 31.11 -1.59
N VAL A 279 1.88 30.36 -1.09
CA VAL A 279 3.11 30.04 -1.82
C VAL A 279 2.98 28.76 -2.65
N TYR A 280 2.36 27.72 -2.09
CA TYR A 280 2.39 26.36 -2.62
C TYR A 280 1.01 25.82 -3.02
N LYS A 281 -0.08 26.34 -2.44
CA LYS A 281 -1.47 25.99 -2.77
C LYS A 281 -2.32 27.24 -3.14
N PRO A 282 -1.85 28.16 -4.00
CA PRO A 282 -2.61 29.37 -4.34
C PRO A 282 -4.00 29.12 -4.95
N GLY A 283 -4.27 27.93 -5.48
CA GLY A 283 -5.57 27.47 -5.95
C GLY A 283 -6.62 27.50 -4.84
N TYR A 284 -6.26 27.19 -3.59
CA TYR A 284 -7.15 27.36 -2.43
C TYR A 284 -7.56 28.83 -2.19
N LEU A 285 -6.77 29.80 -2.64
CA LEU A 285 -7.14 31.22 -2.57
C LEU A 285 -8.12 31.65 -3.67
N SER A 286 -8.27 30.83 -4.71
CA SER A 286 -9.28 30.96 -5.76
C SER A 286 -10.41 29.94 -5.64
N ALA A 287 -10.33 29.00 -4.69
CA ALA A 287 -11.23 27.85 -4.51
C ALA A 287 -12.59 28.23 -3.88
N TYR A 288 -13.20 29.28 -4.42
CA TYR A 288 -14.57 29.71 -4.19
C TYR A 288 -14.83 30.67 -3.02
N GLN A 289 -15.63 31.68 -3.36
CA GLN A 289 -16.40 32.51 -2.45
C GLN A 289 -17.36 31.59 -1.67
N ILE A 290 -17.44 31.72 -0.34
CA ILE A 290 -18.49 31.06 0.45
C ILE A 290 -19.84 31.42 -0.16
N PRO A 291 -20.70 30.46 -0.53
CA PRO A 291 -22.07 30.76 -0.91
C PRO A 291 -22.78 31.42 0.29
N ASP A 292 -23.17 32.69 0.15
CA ASP A 292 -24.05 33.35 1.10
C ASP A 292 -25.43 32.65 1.06
N GLU A 293 -26.25 32.85 2.10
CA GLU A 293 -27.65 32.44 2.15
C GLU A 293 -28.46 32.87 0.91
N LEU A 294 -27.98 33.87 0.17
CA LEU A 294 -28.57 34.44 -1.02
C LEU A 294 -28.06 33.84 -2.35
N ASP A 295 -27.15 32.89 -2.29
CA ASP A 295 -26.62 32.20 -3.47
C ASP A 295 -27.47 30.97 -3.82
N PRO A 296 -27.53 30.58 -5.11
CA PRO A 296 -28.28 29.40 -5.52
C PRO A 296 -27.66 28.12 -4.94
N ALA A 297 -28.49 27.11 -4.69
CA ALA A 297 -28.00 25.76 -4.40
C ALA A 297 -27.23 25.22 -5.61
N ALA A 298 -26.28 24.31 -5.34
CA ALA A 298 -25.52 23.68 -6.42
C ALA A 298 -26.42 22.76 -7.27
N PRO A 299 -26.11 22.57 -8.56
CA PRO A 299 -26.73 21.52 -9.37
C PRO A 299 -26.56 20.14 -8.72
N SER A 300 -27.60 19.31 -8.77
CA SER A 300 -27.56 17.95 -8.19
C SER A 300 -27.23 16.91 -9.25
N ASP A 301 -26.93 15.67 -8.83
CA ASP A 301 -26.84 14.49 -9.71
C ASP A 301 -25.96 14.72 -10.95
N PHE A 302 -24.88 15.48 -10.79
CA PHE A 302 -24.00 15.83 -11.90
C PHE A 302 -23.20 14.61 -12.32
N THR A 303 -23.31 14.26 -13.60
CA THR A 303 -22.57 13.14 -14.19
C THR A 303 -21.99 13.53 -15.53
N ALA A 304 -20.75 13.09 -15.79
CA ALA A 304 -20.14 13.11 -17.11
C ALA A 304 -20.05 11.67 -17.63
N TYR A 305 -20.52 11.43 -18.86
CA TYR A 305 -20.53 10.11 -19.48
C TYR A 305 -19.99 10.16 -20.90
N SER A 306 -19.08 9.25 -21.22
CA SER A 306 -18.57 9.00 -22.56
C SER A 306 -18.19 7.53 -22.65
N ASP A 307 -18.48 6.91 -23.79
CA ASP A 307 -18.07 5.54 -24.12
C ASP A 307 -17.62 5.47 -25.58
N TYR A 308 -17.24 4.27 -26.02
CA TYR A 308 -16.75 3.96 -27.36
C TYR A 308 -17.75 4.32 -28.49
N LEU A 309 -19.05 4.46 -28.21
CA LEU A 309 -20.04 4.91 -29.20
C LEU A 309 -19.97 6.43 -29.43
N THR A 310 -19.29 7.13 -28.53
CA THR A 310 -19.12 8.59 -28.46
C THR A 310 -17.65 9.01 -28.27
N PRO A 311 -16.70 8.51 -29.09
CA PRO A 311 -15.25 8.62 -28.85
C PRO A 311 -14.68 10.05 -28.96
N THR A 312 -15.52 11.03 -29.30
CA THR A 312 -15.11 12.44 -29.41
C THR A 312 -16.11 13.37 -28.75
N SER A 313 -16.93 12.85 -27.83
CA SER A 313 -17.94 13.65 -27.14
C SER A 313 -18.22 13.15 -25.74
N VAL A 314 -18.45 14.08 -24.83
CA VAL A 314 -18.89 13.81 -23.46
C VAL A 314 -20.31 14.35 -23.28
N SER A 315 -21.19 13.52 -22.73
CA SER A 315 -22.53 13.91 -22.32
C SER A 315 -22.53 14.26 -20.83
N LEU A 316 -22.92 15.49 -20.52
CA LEU A 316 -23.13 15.98 -19.17
C LEU A 316 -24.62 15.99 -18.84
N THR A 317 -24.99 15.56 -17.64
CA THR A 317 -26.36 15.67 -17.10
C THR A 317 -26.32 16.10 -15.65
N TRP A 318 -27.35 16.82 -15.21
CA TRP A 318 -27.50 17.31 -13.83
C TRP A 318 -28.97 17.58 -13.50
N GLY A 319 -29.28 17.80 -12.22
CA GLY A 319 -30.53 18.36 -11.74
C GLY A 319 -30.39 19.86 -11.52
N ASP A 320 -31.32 20.63 -12.06
CA ASP A 320 -31.36 22.07 -11.87
C ASP A 320 -31.69 22.44 -10.41
N PRO A 321 -31.00 23.43 -9.79
CA PRO A 321 -31.37 23.89 -8.47
C PRO A 321 -32.74 24.60 -8.49
N ASP A 322 -33.53 24.40 -7.43
CA ASP A 322 -34.83 25.04 -7.26
C ASP A 322 -34.87 26.02 -6.07
N THR A 323 -33.80 26.08 -5.28
CA THR A 323 -33.68 26.99 -4.14
C THR A 323 -32.33 27.71 -4.06
N LEU A 324 -32.30 28.79 -3.27
CA LEU A 324 -31.10 29.33 -2.65
C LEU A 324 -30.64 28.40 -1.52
N VAL A 325 -29.44 28.65 -0.99
CA VAL A 325 -28.90 27.93 0.18
C VAL A 325 -29.82 28.06 1.41
N ASN A 326 -30.50 29.20 1.58
CA ASN A 326 -31.47 29.40 2.67
C ASN A 326 -32.86 28.74 2.46
N GLY A 327 -33.05 28.02 1.34
CA GLY A 327 -34.29 27.33 1.00
C GLY A 327 -35.38 28.20 0.34
N GLU A 328 -35.12 29.49 0.07
CA GLU A 328 -36.02 30.31 -0.75
C GLU A 328 -35.96 29.87 -2.22
N THR A 329 -37.11 29.88 -2.92
CA THR A 329 -37.18 29.40 -4.31
C THR A 329 -36.50 30.36 -5.29
N ILE A 330 -35.71 29.83 -6.21
CA ILE A 330 -35.13 30.59 -7.34
C ILE A 330 -35.98 30.46 -8.60
N THR A 331 -35.98 31.50 -9.43
CA THR A 331 -36.85 31.54 -10.63
C THR A 331 -36.16 32.00 -11.92
N ASP A 332 -34.90 32.42 -11.86
CA ASP A 332 -34.15 32.87 -13.03
C ASP A 332 -32.64 32.68 -12.80
N PHE A 333 -32.06 31.67 -13.43
CA PHE A 333 -30.63 31.35 -13.36
C PHE A 333 -30.14 30.71 -14.67
N SER A 334 -28.83 30.58 -14.81
CA SER A 334 -28.17 29.80 -15.86
C SER A 334 -27.17 28.83 -15.24
N ILE A 335 -26.90 27.71 -15.90
CA ILE A 335 -25.83 26.78 -15.55
C ILE A 335 -24.59 27.14 -16.36
N ILE A 336 -23.51 27.46 -15.67
CA ILE A 336 -22.20 27.65 -16.28
C ILE A 336 -21.53 26.28 -16.33
N VAL A 337 -21.06 25.90 -17.52
CA VAL A 337 -20.32 24.65 -17.75
C VAL A 337 -18.89 25.01 -18.07
N GLU A 338 -17.97 24.49 -17.26
CA GLU A 338 -16.53 24.64 -17.44
C GLU A 338 -15.90 23.29 -17.75
N ARG A 339 -14.82 23.32 -18.54
CA ARG A 339 -13.96 22.18 -18.80
C ARG A 339 -12.51 22.57 -18.56
N ASP A 340 -11.82 21.82 -17.73
CA ASP A 340 -10.43 22.07 -17.33
C ASP A 340 -10.21 23.51 -16.81
N GLY A 341 -11.23 24.09 -16.17
CA GLY A 341 -11.25 25.45 -15.64
C GLY A 341 -11.57 26.57 -16.65
N ASP A 342 -11.85 26.24 -17.91
CA ASP A 342 -12.29 27.20 -18.92
C ASP A 342 -13.82 27.12 -19.11
N GLU A 343 -14.51 28.27 -19.08
CA GLU A 343 -15.95 28.35 -19.42
C GLU A 343 -16.20 27.94 -20.87
N MET A 344 -17.04 26.91 -21.03
CA MET A 344 -17.40 26.32 -22.32
C MET A 344 -18.78 26.79 -22.78
N ALA A 345 -19.74 26.85 -21.86
CA ALA A 345 -21.13 27.15 -22.18
C ALA A 345 -21.89 27.77 -21.01
N VAL A 346 -22.92 28.53 -21.37
CA VAL A 346 -23.95 29.03 -20.45
C VAL A 346 -25.28 28.41 -20.89
N VAL A 347 -25.83 27.54 -20.06
CA VAL A 347 -27.04 26.74 -20.32
C VAL A 347 -28.21 27.36 -19.55
N SER A 348 -29.33 27.59 -20.24
CA SER A 348 -30.50 28.22 -19.60
C SER A 348 -31.21 27.26 -18.65
N GLN A 349 -31.79 27.79 -17.57
CA GLN A 349 -32.68 27.04 -16.68
C GLN A 349 -33.71 26.19 -17.44
N GLY A 350 -33.96 24.98 -16.94
CA GLY A 350 -34.83 23.95 -17.48
C GLY A 350 -34.16 23.06 -18.54
N VAL A 351 -32.88 23.27 -18.81
CA VAL A 351 -32.06 22.41 -19.67
C VAL A 351 -31.02 21.72 -18.79
N GLU A 352 -31.22 20.42 -18.58
CA GLU A 352 -30.49 19.59 -17.61
C GLU A 352 -29.43 18.69 -18.26
N SER A 353 -28.94 19.11 -19.43
CA SER A 353 -27.95 18.34 -20.19
C SER A 353 -27.14 19.22 -21.13
N TYR A 354 -25.89 18.84 -21.34
CA TYR A 354 -24.98 19.47 -22.29
C TYR A 354 -24.12 18.40 -22.97
N SER A 355 -23.89 18.54 -24.29
CA SER A 355 -22.99 17.67 -25.04
C SER A 355 -21.77 18.49 -25.43
N ASP A 356 -20.60 18.06 -24.99
CA ASP A 356 -19.32 18.64 -25.40
C ASP A 356 -18.73 17.79 -26.52
N ASP A 357 -18.63 18.36 -27.73
CA ASP A 357 -18.24 17.64 -28.94
C ASP A 357 -16.86 18.08 -29.44
N GLY A 358 -16.18 17.19 -30.18
CA GLY A 358 -14.90 17.48 -30.83
C GLY A 358 -13.69 17.30 -29.90
N LEU A 359 -13.87 16.50 -28.87
CA LEU A 359 -12.84 16.09 -27.91
C LEU A 359 -11.88 15.06 -28.53
N THR A 360 -10.77 14.84 -27.86
CA THR A 360 -9.80 13.81 -28.21
C THR A 360 -10.15 12.51 -27.49
N ASP A 361 -10.30 11.44 -28.25
CA ASP A 361 -10.47 10.08 -27.76
C ASP A 361 -9.31 9.65 -26.83
N GLY A 362 -9.61 8.96 -25.74
CA GLY A 362 -8.66 8.53 -24.71
C GLY A 362 -8.08 9.65 -23.84
N GLN A 363 -8.53 10.90 -24.00
CA GLN A 363 -8.09 12.02 -23.15
C GLN A 363 -9.06 12.21 -21.97
N THR A 364 -8.51 12.32 -20.76
CA THR A 364 -9.26 12.72 -19.56
C THR A 364 -9.61 14.20 -19.62
N TYR A 365 -10.86 14.52 -19.32
CA TYR A 365 -11.37 15.87 -19.16
C TYR A 365 -12.04 16.01 -17.80
N SER A 366 -11.80 17.14 -17.13
CA SER A 366 -12.49 17.51 -15.90
C SER A 366 -13.57 18.54 -16.23
N TYR A 367 -14.78 18.30 -15.74
CA TYR A 367 -15.90 19.22 -15.88
C TYR A 367 -16.33 19.74 -14.52
N SER A 368 -16.67 21.02 -14.47
CA SER A 368 -17.34 21.65 -13.33
C SER A 368 -18.57 22.40 -13.83
N ILE A 369 -19.66 22.35 -13.07
CA ILE A 369 -20.85 23.14 -13.35
C ILE A 369 -21.32 23.88 -12.09
N TYR A 370 -21.85 25.08 -12.25
CA TYR A 370 -22.50 25.84 -11.18
C TYR A 370 -23.65 26.67 -11.72
N ALA A 371 -24.60 27.02 -10.85
CA ALA A 371 -25.71 27.90 -11.19
C ALA A 371 -25.35 29.35 -10.91
N GLU A 372 -25.69 30.25 -11.83
CA GLU A 372 -25.51 31.71 -11.71
C GLU A 372 -26.87 32.41 -11.82
N LEU A 373 -27.23 33.23 -10.82
CA LEU A 373 -28.47 33.99 -10.80
C LEU A 373 -28.41 35.19 -11.76
N ALA A 374 -29.46 35.35 -12.57
CA ALA A 374 -29.50 36.41 -13.59
C ALA A 374 -29.65 37.85 -13.03
N GLU A 375 -30.05 38.00 -11.77
CA GLU A 375 -30.32 39.32 -11.17
C GLU A 375 -29.07 39.99 -10.61
N ASN A 376 -28.13 39.20 -10.08
CA ASN A 376 -27.00 39.68 -9.28
C ASN A 376 -25.68 38.96 -9.55
N ASP A 377 -25.63 38.05 -10.53
CA ASP A 377 -24.45 37.23 -10.87
C ASP A 377 -23.92 36.43 -9.66
N SER A 378 -24.80 36.10 -8.70
CA SER A 378 -24.50 35.20 -7.57
C SER A 378 -24.37 33.76 -8.06
N ALA A 379 -23.31 33.06 -7.66
CA ALA A 379 -23.00 31.71 -8.11
C ALA A 379 -23.16 30.68 -6.98
N SER A 380 -23.66 29.48 -7.31
CA SER A 380 -23.66 28.32 -6.41
C SER A 380 -22.26 27.74 -6.28
N LEU A 381 -22.03 26.83 -5.32
CA LEU A 381 -20.88 25.93 -5.43
C LEU A 381 -20.88 25.21 -6.78
N PHE A 382 -19.68 24.90 -7.29
CA PHE A 382 -19.54 24.01 -8.41
C PHE A 382 -19.63 22.55 -7.96
N VAL A 383 -20.22 21.72 -8.82
CA VAL A 383 -20.09 20.26 -8.76
C VAL A 383 -19.22 19.82 -9.91
N SER A 384 -18.39 18.80 -9.69
CA SER A 384 -17.41 18.35 -10.67
C SER A 384 -17.51 16.86 -10.97
N ALA A 385 -17.02 16.49 -12.16
CA ALA A 385 -16.91 15.12 -12.62
C ALA A 385 -15.77 15.02 -13.64
N SER A 386 -14.99 13.95 -13.55
CA SER A 386 -13.93 13.63 -14.53
C SER A 386 -14.36 12.45 -15.38
N VAL A 387 -13.96 12.45 -16.66
CA VAL A 387 -14.28 11.37 -17.60
C VAL A 387 -13.19 11.23 -18.65
N ILE A 388 -12.90 9.99 -19.06
CA ILE A 388 -12.07 9.70 -20.24
C ILE A 388 -12.98 9.77 -21.46
N CYS A 389 -12.70 10.68 -22.40
CA CYS A 389 -13.51 10.74 -23.62
C CYS A 389 -13.32 9.45 -24.42
N GLY A 390 -14.42 8.79 -24.80
CA GLY A 390 -14.43 7.45 -25.39
C GLY A 390 -14.52 6.30 -24.39
N GLY A 391 -14.49 6.58 -23.08
CA GLY A 391 -14.35 5.56 -22.05
C GLY A 391 -12.90 5.13 -21.86
N SER A 392 -12.64 4.36 -20.81
CA SER A 392 -11.33 3.76 -20.59
C SER A 392 -10.98 2.81 -21.74
N PRO A 393 -9.74 2.84 -22.26
CA PRO A 393 -9.29 1.87 -23.25
C PRO A 393 -8.92 0.52 -22.61
N GLU A 394 -8.80 0.46 -21.29
CA GLU A 394 -8.33 -0.74 -20.58
C GLU A 394 -9.52 -1.58 -20.08
N PRO A 395 -9.59 -2.88 -20.48
CA PRO A 395 -10.58 -3.82 -19.95
C PRO A 395 -10.42 -4.03 -18.45
N SER A 396 -11.53 -4.26 -17.74
CA SER A 396 -11.46 -4.83 -16.39
C SER A 396 -10.89 -6.26 -16.41
N SER A 397 -10.35 -6.72 -15.28
CA SER A 397 -9.87 -8.09 -15.15
C SER A 397 -11.01 -9.12 -15.28
N PRO A 398 -10.75 -10.33 -15.83
CA PRO A 398 -11.72 -11.41 -15.80
C PRO A 398 -12.18 -11.77 -14.38
N GLU A 399 -13.48 -12.05 -14.22
CA GLU A 399 -14.10 -12.37 -12.94
C GLU A 399 -14.24 -13.89 -12.72
N ASP A 400 -14.54 -14.31 -11.48
CA ASP A 400 -14.85 -15.70 -11.12
C ASP A 400 -13.79 -16.73 -11.56
N PHE A 401 -12.52 -16.34 -11.61
CA PHE A 401 -11.45 -17.22 -12.08
C PHE A 401 -11.22 -18.41 -11.14
N LEU A 402 -11.34 -19.62 -11.69
CA LEU A 402 -11.15 -20.88 -10.98
C LEU A 402 -10.34 -21.86 -11.82
N VAL A 403 -9.54 -22.68 -11.14
CA VAL A 403 -8.77 -23.77 -11.73
C VAL A 403 -9.09 -25.08 -11.03
N GLU A 404 -9.54 -26.08 -11.79
CA GLU A 404 -9.88 -27.39 -11.26
C GLU A 404 -9.10 -28.50 -11.99
N ALA A 405 -8.47 -29.40 -11.23
CA ALA A 405 -7.89 -30.62 -11.76
C ALA A 405 -8.92 -31.77 -11.73
N SER A 406 -9.08 -32.43 -12.88
CA SER A 406 -9.79 -33.71 -13.00
C SER A 406 -8.80 -34.87 -13.12
N ASP A 407 -9.27 -36.10 -13.33
CA ASP A 407 -8.38 -37.26 -13.60
C ASP A 407 -7.65 -37.16 -14.95
N THR A 408 -8.07 -36.26 -15.85
CA THR A 408 -7.62 -36.25 -17.25
C THR A 408 -7.14 -34.91 -17.79
N ALA A 409 -7.42 -33.81 -17.10
CA ALA A 409 -7.06 -32.46 -17.53
C ALA A 409 -7.18 -31.46 -16.36
N VAL A 410 -6.50 -30.33 -16.50
CA VAL A 410 -6.74 -29.12 -15.70
C VAL A 410 -7.69 -28.20 -16.49
N THR A 411 -8.78 -27.77 -15.87
CA THR A 411 -9.78 -26.89 -16.49
C THR A 411 -9.78 -25.54 -15.79
N LEU A 412 -9.67 -24.48 -16.58
CA LEU A 412 -9.79 -23.09 -16.17
C LEU A 412 -11.20 -22.62 -16.53
N SER A 413 -11.85 -21.91 -15.62
CA SER A 413 -13.14 -21.25 -15.86
C SER A 413 -13.11 -19.82 -15.34
N TRP A 414 -13.76 -18.91 -16.04
CA TRP A 414 -13.84 -17.49 -15.68
C TRP A 414 -15.06 -16.84 -16.35
N THR A 415 -15.39 -15.62 -15.94
CA THR A 415 -16.34 -14.75 -16.61
C THR A 415 -15.54 -13.65 -17.32
N ASN A 416 -15.71 -13.49 -18.64
CA ASN A 416 -15.09 -12.38 -19.37
C ASN A 416 -15.54 -11.04 -18.77
N PRO A 417 -14.69 -10.01 -18.74
CA PRO A 417 -15.12 -8.69 -18.28
C PRO A 417 -16.30 -8.18 -19.13
N ALA A 418 -17.19 -7.43 -18.50
CA ALA A 418 -18.33 -6.78 -19.16
C ALA A 418 -18.13 -5.26 -19.35
N VAL A 419 -17.12 -4.72 -18.67
CA VAL A 419 -16.82 -3.29 -18.59
C VAL A 419 -15.32 -3.05 -18.68
N GLN A 420 -14.97 -1.81 -18.97
CA GLN A 420 -13.62 -1.25 -18.84
C GLN A 420 -13.36 -0.91 -17.36
N VAL A 421 -12.10 -0.60 -17.01
CA VAL A 421 -11.68 -0.23 -15.64
C VAL A 421 -12.49 0.94 -15.05
N ASP A 422 -13.00 1.87 -15.88
CA ASP A 422 -13.83 2.99 -15.45
C ASP A 422 -15.34 2.67 -15.35
N GLY A 423 -15.73 1.40 -15.55
CA GLY A 423 -17.11 0.93 -15.51
C GLY A 423 -17.91 1.17 -16.79
N THR A 424 -17.32 1.79 -17.82
CA THR A 424 -17.99 1.92 -19.13
C THR A 424 -18.10 0.56 -19.82
N PRO A 425 -19.11 0.33 -20.68
CA PRO A 425 -19.28 -0.97 -21.34
C PRO A 425 -18.08 -1.35 -22.22
N LEU A 426 -17.59 -2.58 -22.07
CA LEU A 426 -16.53 -3.15 -22.91
C LEU A 426 -17.11 -3.68 -24.22
N ASP A 427 -16.56 -3.28 -25.37
CA ASP A 427 -17.05 -3.69 -26.68
C ASP A 427 -15.97 -4.23 -27.63
N ASP A 428 -14.72 -4.14 -27.22
CA ASP A 428 -13.55 -4.42 -28.04
C ASP A 428 -12.67 -5.55 -27.47
N LEU A 429 -13.20 -6.35 -26.53
CA LEU A 429 -12.54 -7.58 -26.04
C LEU A 429 -12.07 -8.45 -27.23
N SER A 430 -10.80 -8.84 -27.19
CA SER A 430 -10.14 -9.66 -28.21
C SER A 430 -9.90 -11.08 -27.70
N ALA A 431 -9.34 -11.20 -26.49
CA ALA A 431 -9.04 -12.49 -25.90
C ALA A 431 -8.94 -12.41 -24.37
N VAL A 432 -8.93 -13.58 -23.75
CA VAL A 432 -8.40 -13.76 -22.40
C VAL A 432 -7.05 -14.44 -22.49
N ARG A 433 -6.02 -13.75 -22.00
CA ARG A 433 -4.64 -14.20 -22.00
C ARG A 433 -4.40 -15.08 -20.79
N ILE A 434 -3.84 -16.26 -21.03
CA ILE A 434 -3.56 -17.26 -19.99
C ILE A 434 -2.06 -17.31 -19.74
N TYR A 435 -1.69 -17.17 -18.47
CA TYR A 435 -0.34 -17.38 -17.98
C TYR A 435 -0.25 -18.71 -17.25
N ARG A 436 0.85 -19.43 -17.45
CA ARG A 436 1.16 -20.66 -16.73
C ARG A 436 2.56 -20.59 -16.16
N ASN A 437 2.70 -20.83 -14.86
CA ASN A 437 3.98 -20.77 -14.14
C ASN A 437 4.70 -19.41 -14.29
N GLY A 438 3.93 -18.33 -14.43
CA GLY A 438 4.42 -16.96 -14.61
C GLY A 438 4.85 -16.61 -16.04
N GLU A 439 4.70 -17.52 -17.00
CA GLU A 439 4.97 -17.26 -18.41
C GLU A 439 3.67 -17.23 -19.23
N PHE A 440 3.65 -16.40 -20.27
CA PHE A 440 2.57 -16.41 -21.25
C PHE A 440 2.41 -17.79 -21.90
N LEU A 441 1.21 -18.35 -21.86
CA LEU A 441 0.89 -19.65 -22.46
C LEU A 441 0.16 -19.48 -23.80
N THR A 442 -1.00 -18.84 -23.78
CA THR A 442 -1.86 -18.67 -24.96
C THR A 442 -2.90 -17.58 -24.73
N ASP A 443 -3.44 -17.04 -25.82
CA ASP A 443 -4.67 -16.26 -25.81
C ASP A 443 -5.88 -17.16 -26.13
N VAL A 444 -6.98 -16.97 -25.42
CA VAL A 444 -8.29 -17.57 -25.70
C VAL A 444 -9.16 -16.49 -26.33
N GLU A 445 -9.14 -16.48 -27.66
CA GLU A 445 -9.88 -15.51 -28.49
C GLU A 445 -11.38 -15.50 -28.17
N THR A 446 -11.93 -14.33 -27.86
CA THR A 446 -13.34 -14.11 -27.54
C THR A 446 -13.70 -12.63 -27.71
N SER A 447 -14.89 -12.36 -28.23
CA SER A 447 -15.50 -11.02 -28.26
C SER A 447 -16.76 -10.93 -27.40
N ASP A 448 -17.08 -11.99 -26.65
CA ASP A 448 -18.31 -12.09 -25.88
C ASP A 448 -18.08 -11.55 -24.46
N ALA A 449 -18.14 -10.23 -24.30
CA ALA A 449 -18.05 -9.55 -23.00
C ALA A 449 -19.11 -10.06 -22.01
N GLY A 450 -18.73 -10.27 -20.74
CA GLY A 450 -19.60 -10.81 -19.69
C GLY A 450 -19.96 -12.30 -19.81
N ALA A 451 -19.39 -13.04 -20.77
CA ALA A 451 -19.71 -14.46 -20.96
C ALA A 451 -18.87 -15.37 -20.05
N GLU A 452 -19.51 -16.40 -19.49
CA GLU A 452 -18.82 -17.51 -18.82
C GLU A 452 -18.03 -18.36 -19.82
N MET A 453 -16.76 -18.57 -19.53
CA MET A 453 -15.78 -19.27 -20.37
C MET A 453 -15.20 -20.47 -19.63
N ASN A 454 -14.79 -21.47 -20.41
CA ASN A 454 -14.07 -22.64 -19.92
C ASN A 454 -12.99 -23.04 -20.93
N TRP A 455 -11.80 -23.35 -20.44
CA TRP A 455 -10.67 -23.80 -21.25
C TRP A 455 -9.90 -24.91 -20.53
N ALA A 456 -9.40 -25.90 -21.27
CA ALA A 456 -8.70 -27.04 -20.68
C ALA A 456 -7.24 -27.05 -21.12
N ASP A 457 -6.33 -27.15 -20.16
CA ASP A 457 -4.90 -27.32 -20.39
C ASP A 457 -4.51 -28.81 -20.41
N ASP A 458 -3.62 -29.16 -21.33
CA ASP A 458 -3.01 -30.48 -21.44
C ASP A 458 -1.64 -30.44 -20.76
N VAL A 459 -1.61 -30.91 -19.52
CA VAL A 459 -0.45 -30.82 -18.63
C VAL A 459 0.10 -32.20 -18.25
N ASP A 460 1.39 -32.23 -17.90
CA ASP A 460 2.05 -33.45 -17.46
C ASP A 460 1.58 -33.87 -16.05
N PHE A 461 1.42 -35.18 -15.86
CA PHE A 461 1.02 -35.75 -14.57
C PHE A 461 2.17 -35.71 -13.56
N GLY A 462 1.85 -35.34 -12.31
CA GLY A 462 2.76 -35.30 -11.18
C GLY A 462 3.37 -33.93 -10.91
N PHE A 463 2.72 -32.83 -11.32
CA PHE A 463 3.23 -31.47 -11.15
C PHE A 463 2.16 -30.50 -10.63
N SER A 464 2.63 -29.46 -9.94
CA SER A 464 1.82 -28.29 -9.60
C SER A 464 1.92 -27.26 -10.70
N TYR A 465 0.79 -26.62 -11.00
CA TYR A 465 0.69 -25.57 -12.02
C TYR A 465 0.06 -24.32 -11.42
N ASP A 466 0.67 -23.20 -11.74
CA ASP A 466 0.22 -21.86 -11.40
C ASP A 466 -0.47 -21.25 -12.62
N TYR A 467 -1.66 -20.70 -12.45
CA TYR A 467 -2.34 -19.97 -13.49
C TYR A 467 -2.77 -18.59 -13.03
N ASN A 468 -2.69 -17.65 -13.97
CA ASN A 468 -3.35 -16.36 -13.90
C ASN A 468 -3.95 -16.07 -15.28
N ILE A 469 -4.92 -15.17 -15.32
CA ILE A 469 -5.51 -14.70 -16.56
C ILE A 469 -5.63 -13.17 -16.57
N SER A 470 -5.65 -12.59 -17.76
CA SER A 470 -5.96 -11.17 -17.99
C SER A 470 -6.82 -11.04 -19.25
N ALA A 471 -7.53 -9.92 -19.39
CA ALA A 471 -8.27 -9.60 -20.60
C ALA A 471 -7.43 -8.69 -21.50
N VAL A 472 -7.53 -8.91 -22.81
CA VAL A 472 -6.88 -8.06 -23.82
C VAL A 472 -7.91 -7.55 -24.81
N ASP A 473 -7.81 -6.27 -25.16
CA ASP A 473 -8.63 -5.64 -26.18
C ASP A 473 -8.13 -5.92 -27.61
N ASN A 474 -8.81 -5.35 -28.61
CA ASN A 474 -8.42 -5.44 -30.01
C ASN A 474 -7.76 -4.16 -30.56
N GLU A 475 -7.34 -3.26 -29.69
CA GLU A 475 -6.75 -1.98 -30.05
C GLU A 475 -5.30 -2.11 -30.57
N SER A 476 -4.74 -0.98 -31.02
CA SER A 476 -3.34 -0.91 -31.48
C SER A 476 -2.71 0.41 -31.01
N ALA A 477 -1.95 0.44 -29.92
CA ALA A 477 -1.47 -0.71 -29.12
C ALA A 477 -2.58 -1.41 -28.33
N GLU A 478 -2.41 -2.71 -28.09
CA GLU A 478 -3.29 -3.52 -27.23
C GLU A 478 -3.19 -3.03 -25.79
N ASN A 479 -4.32 -2.91 -25.10
CA ASN A 479 -4.37 -2.75 -23.66
C ASN A 479 -4.72 -4.09 -23.00
N GLU A 480 -4.06 -4.37 -21.89
CA GLU A 480 -4.22 -5.60 -21.10
C GLU A 480 -4.66 -5.20 -19.70
N SER A 481 -5.69 -5.86 -19.19
CA SER A 481 -6.19 -5.63 -17.83
C SER A 481 -5.16 -6.03 -16.78
N ASP A 482 -5.42 -5.63 -15.53
CA ASP A 482 -4.82 -6.27 -14.38
C ASP A 482 -4.95 -7.80 -14.43
N ILE A 483 -3.89 -8.46 -13.97
CA ILE A 483 -3.81 -9.92 -13.93
C ILE A 483 -4.63 -10.46 -12.75
N SER A 484 -5.35 -11.55 -12.96
CA SER A 484 -6.14 -12.20 -11.92
C SER A 484 -5.28 -12.69 -10.75
N GLU A 485 -5.93 -12.97 -9.63
CA GLU A 485 -5.32 -13.73 -8.54
C GLU A 485 -4.72 -15.07 -8.99
N LEU A 486 -3.65 -15.49 -8.31
CA LEU A 486 -2.93 -16.73 -8.62
C LEU A 486 -3.72 -17.96 -8.17
N GLN A 487 -4.03 -18.83 -9.12
CA GLN A 487 -4.66 -20.13 -8.84
C GLN A 487 -3.64 -21.24 -9.02
N ARG A 488 -3.36 -22.00 -7.95
CA ARG A 488 -2.46 -23.15 -7.98
C ARG A 488 -3.23 -24.47 -7.90
N VAL A 489 -2.85 -25.42 -8.74
CA VAL A 489 -3.46 -26.75 -8.77
C VAL A 489 -2.41 -27.86 -8.86
N TRP A 490 -2.62 -28.93 -8.09
CA TRP A 490 -1.86 -30.18 -8.20
C TRP A 490 -2.56 -31.15 -9.15
N PHE A 491 -1.86 -31.60 -10.19
CA PHE A 491 -2.35 -32.62 -11.11
C PHE A 491 -1.51 -33.90 -10.97
N GLY A 492 -1.88 -34.77 -10.04
CA GLY A 492 -1.13 -36.01 -9.78
C GLY A 492 -1.68 -36.88 -8.65
N ASP A 493 -1.03 -38.02 -8.42
CA ASP A 493 -1.24 -38.86 -7.22
C ASP A 493 -0.44 -38.28 -6.02
N VAL A 494 0.27 -39.11 -5.25
CA VAL A 494 1.14 -38.66 -4.15
C VAL A 494 2.46 -38.12 -4.73
N PRO A 495 2.89 -36.89 -4.41
CA PRO A 495 4.14 -36.31 -4.90
C PRO A 495 5.39 -36.90 -4.22
N ASP A 496 6.56 -36.71 -4.83
CA ASP A 496 7.86 -37.00 -4.21
C ASP A 496 8.18 -35.99 -3.09
N ILE A 497 7.85 -34.71 -3.29
CA ILE A 497 8.11 -33.62 -2.35
C ILE A 497 6.77 -33.03 -1.89
N LEU A 498 6.60 -32.85 -0.59
CA LEU A 498 5.45 -32.13 -0.05
C LEU A 498 5.89 -30.74 0.39
N ILE A 499 5.25 -29.69 -0.12
CA ILE A 499 5.40 -28.33 0.40
C ILE A 499 4.20 -28.08 1.31
N TRP A 500 4.44 -27.87 2.58
CA TRP A 500 3.39 -27.57 3.55
C TRP A 500 3.44 -26.08 3.88
N ASN A 501 2.38 -25.38 3.45
CA ASN A 501 2.17 -23.95 3.64
C ASN A 501 0.84 -23.76 4.41
N PRO A 502 0.84 -24.01 5.73
CA PRO A 502 -0.37 -23.88 6.55
C PRO A 502 -0.93 -22.47 6.45
N GLU A 503 -2.25 -22.37 6.33
CA GLU A 503 -2.98 -21.09 6.28
C GLU A 503 -2.51 -20.14 5.17
N ASN A 504 -1.78 -20.65 4.17
CA ASN A 504 -1.13 -19.87 3.12
C ASN A 504 -0.26 -18.73 3.68
N ILE A 505 0.54 -19.06 4.69
CA ILE A 505 1.32 -18.08 5.44
C ILE A 505 2.53 -17.53 4.66
N SER A 506 3.15 -18.37 3.81
CA SER A 506 4.35 -18.04 3.00
C SER A 506 4.12 -18.30 1.50
N PRO A 507 3.18 -17.59 0.84
CA PRO A 507 2.82 -17.83 -0.56
C PRO A 507 3.99 -17.63 -1.53
N SER A 508 4.89 -16.68 -1.23
CA SER A 508 6.07 -16.39 -2.05
C SER A 508 7.07 -17.55 -2.03
N SER A 509 7.36 -18.12 -0.85
CA SER A 509 8.21 -19.32 -0.74
C SER A 509 7.56 -20.53 -1.39
N ALA A 510 6.27 -20.77 -1.15
CA ALA A 510 5.55 -21.88 -1.76
C ALA A 510 5.61 -21.81 -3.30
N THR A 511 5.48 -20.60 -3.85
CA THR A 511 5.58 -20.34 -5.29
C THR A 511 6.99 -20.55 -5.83
N ALA A 512 7.99 -19.96 -5.17
CA ALA A 512 9.39 -20.11 -5.58
C ALA A 512 9.83 -21.59 -5.53
N LEU A 513 9.51 -22.30 -4.46
CA LEU A 513 9.80 -23.73 -4.30
C LEU A 513 9.08 -24.57 -5.35
N SER A 514 7.78 -24.37 -5.55
CA SER A 514 6.99 -25.13 -6.54
C SER A 514 7.56 -24.96 -7.95
N ARG A 515 7.89 -23.72 -8.35
CA ARG A 515 8.48 -23.43 -9.67
C ARG A 515 9.87 -24.02 -9.82
N SER A 516 10.74 -23.88 -8.82
CA SER A 516 12.08 -24.45 -8.86
C SER A 516 12.05 -25.99 -8.89
N ILE A 517 11.18 -26.65 -8.12
CA ILE A 517 10.99 -28.10 -8.18
C ILE A 517 10.49 -28.54 -9.55
N PHE A 518 9.48 -27.85 -10.09
CA PHE A 518 8.96 -28.10 -11.44
C PHE A 518 10.08 -28.03 -12.48
N ASN A 519 10.91 -26.98 -12.44
CA ASN A 519 12.03 -26.78 -13.35
C ASN A 519 13.12 -27.86 -13.22
N LEU A 520 13.26 -28.46 -12.04
CA LEU A 520 14.16 -29.60 -11.81
C LEU A 520 13.54 -30.94 -12.24
N GLY A 521 12.27 -30.97 -12.64
CA GLY A 521 11.55 -32.17 -13.07
C GLY A 521 11.15 -33.09 -11.92
N TRP A 522 11.03 -32.55 -10.70
CA TRP A 522 10.57 -33.30 -9.53
C TRP A 522 9.08 -33.10 -9.31
N SER A 523 8.43 -34.13 -8.76
CA SER A 523 7.01 -34.06 -8.43
C SER A 523 6.80 -33.41 -7.06
N ALA A 524 6.07 -32.30 -6.99
CA ALA A 524 5.76 -31.62 -5.74
C ALA A 524 4.35 -31.05 -5.70
N ALA A 525 3.70 -31.18 -4.54
CA ALA A 525 2.42 -30.56 -4.26
C ALA A 525 2.54 -29.64 -3.05
N GLU A 526 2.01 -28.42 -3.19
CA GLU A 526 1.70 -27.57 -2.04
C GLU A 526 0.39 -28.03 -1.39
N VAL A 527 0.37 -28.08 -0.06
CA VAL A 527 -0.81 -28.38 0.73
C VAL A 527 -0.89 -27.45 1.94
N GLN A 528 -2.11 -27.12 2.35
CA GLN A 528 -2.34 -26.44 3.64
C GLN A 528 -2.46 -27.45 4.80
N GLU A 529 -2.88 -28.69 4.48
CA GLU A 529 -3.08 -29.76 5.44
C GLU A 529 -2.10 -30.92 5.18
N LEU A 530 -1.26 -31.26 6.17
CA LEU A 530 -0.27 -32.35 6.06
C LEU A 530 -0.89 -33.72 5.72
N ILE A 531 -2.19 -33.90 5.99
CA ILE A 531 -2.90 -35.17 5.76
C ILE A 531 -3.67 -35.21 4.42
N THR A 532 -3.44 -34.25 3.53
CA THR A 532 -4.16 -34.12 2.25
C THR A 532 -4.15 -35.42 1.43
N PHE A 533 -3.01 -36.11 1.38
CA PHE A 533 -2.86 -37.37 0.63
C PHE A 533 -3.28 -38.63 1.42
N GLY A 534 -3.86 -38.47 2.60
CA GLY A 534 -4.32 -39.56 3.47
C GLY A 534 -3.17 -40.37 4.10
N GLY A 535 -3.51 -41.23 5.08
CA GLY A 535 -2.52 -42.02 5.83
C GLY A 535 -1.68 -41.18 6.80
N GLY A 536 -0.62 -41.78 7.37
CA GLY A 536 0.43 -41.02 8.06
C GLY A 536 1.50 -40.58 7.08
N LEU A 537 2.19 -39.45 7.35
CA LEU A 537 3.28 -38.92 6.49
C LEU A 537 4.39 -39.93 6.15
N TYR A 538 4.54 -40.97 6.97
CA TYR A 538 5.52 -42.05 6.77
C TYR A 538 5.04 -43.14 5.79
N ASP A 539 3.72 -43.31 5.63
CA ASP A 539 3.15 -44.32 4.73
C ASP A 539 3.00 -43.81 3.28
N THR A 540 3.13 -42.50 3.06
CA THR A 540 2.93 -41.84 1.76
C THR A 540 4.17 -41.89 0.87
N GLY A 541 5.37 -42.01 1.44
CA GLY A 541 6.63 -42.18 0.70
C GLY A 541 7.25 -40.89 0.18
N PHE A 542 6.96 -39.74 0.80
CA PHE A 542 7.65 -38.47 0.51
C PHE A 542 9.16 -38.63 0.70
N LYS A 543 9.94 -38.07 -0.22
CA LYS A 543 11.41 -38.00 -0.12
C LYS A 543 11.87 -36.82 0.74
N ALA A 544 11.13 -35.71 0.71
CA ALA A 544 11.33 -34.59 1.61
C ALA A 544 10.02 -33.83 1.84
N ILE A 545 9.91 -33.17 2.99
CA ILE A 545 8.83 -32.24 3.30
C ILE A 545 9.45 -30.85 3.53
N PHE A 546 8.93 -29.85 2.84
CA PHE A 546 9.27 -28.44 3.00
C PHE A 546 8.20 -27.83 3.89
N VAL A 547 8.60 -27.27 5.03
CA VAL A 547 7.71 -26.71 6.04
C VAL A 547 7.89 -25.21 6.04
N LEU A 548 6.83 -24.47 5.73
CA LEU A 548 6.85 -23.02 5.63
C LEU A 548 6.08 -22.43 6.81
N CYS A 549 6.80 -21.96 7.83
CA CYS A 549 6.18 -21.36 9.01
C CYS A 549 6.04 -19.84 8.90
N GLY A 550 6.58 -19.20 7.86
CA GLY A 550 6.58 -17.75 7.71
C GLY A 550 7.49 -17.01 8.69
N VAL A 551 7.32 -15.69 8.70
CA VAL A 551 8.05 -14.72 9.52
C VAL A 551 7.04 -13.74 10.10
N PHE A 552 7.23 -13.30 11.34
CA PHE A 552 6.35 -12.30 11.95
C PHE A 552 6.06 -11.09 11.02
N PRO A 553 4.82 -10.57 10.98
CA PRO A 553 3.65 -11.00 11.75
C PRO A 553 2.89 -12.18 11.13
N ARG A 554 3.19 -12.55 9.89
CA ARG A 554 2.57 -13.68 9.17
C ARG A 554 3.38 -14.94 9.44
N LYS A 555 3.13 -15.56 10.60
CA LYS A 555 3.75 -16.83 10.98
C LYS A 555 2.75 -17.89 11.46
N TYR A 556 3.16 -19.15 11.35
CA TYR A 556 2.44 -20.31 11.85
C TYR A 556 3.24 -21.00 12.95
N GLU A 557 2.68 -21.03 14.16
CA GLU A 557 3.24 -21.78 15.29
C GLU A 557 2.92 -23.28 15.12
N ILE A 558 3.96 -24.12 15.00
CA ILE A 558 3.76 -25.57 14.87
C ILE A 558 3.26 -26.13 16.21
N TRP A 559 1.96 -26.32 16.31
CA TRP A 559 1.30 -26.74 17.54
C TRP A 559 1.49 -28.24 17.87
N ASP A 560 1.59 -28.56 19.17
CA ASP A 560 1.88 -29.90 19.69
C ASP A 560 0.66 -30.80 19.89
N GLY A 561 -0.54 -30.22 19.97
CA GLY A 561 -1.81 -30.94 20.22
C GLY A 561 -2.43 -30.62 21.58
N GLN A 562 -3.77 -30.63 21.67
CA GLN A 562 -4.50 -30.54 22.93
C GLN A 562 -5.64 -31.57 22.96
N TRP A 563 -5.99 -32.04 24.16
CA TRP A 563 -7.19 -32.86 24.41
C TRP A 563 -7.30 -34.18 23.62
N GLY A 564 -6.18 -34.85 23.34
CA GLY A 564 -6.18 -36.18 22.72
C GLY A 564 -6.16 -36.18 21.20
N HIS A 565 -5.97 -35.02 20.57
CA HIS A 565 -5.63 -34.87 19.16
C HIS A 565 -4.12 -34.66 19.01
N GLN A 566 -3.49 -35.39 18.09
CA GLN A 566 -2.07 -35.22 17.76
C GLN A 566 -1.93 -33.99 16.84
N GLY A 567 -1.17 -32.98 17.25
CA GLY A 567 -0.88 -31.78 16.45
C GLY A 567 0.13 -32.04 15.32
N ASP A 568 0.38 -31.05 14.48
CA ASP A 568 1.26 -31.15 13.30
C ASP A 568 2.71 -31.43 13.66
N LEU A 569 3.14 -30.94 14.83
CA LEU A 569 4.42 -31.25 15.43
C LEU A 569 4.66 -32.76 15.58
N PHE A 570 3.63 -33.49 16.00
CA PHE A 570 3.72 -34.93 16.17
C PHE A 570 3.89 -35.63 14.81
N LYS A 571 3.18 -35.17 13.77
CA LYS A 571 3.24 -35.76 12.42
C LYS A 571 4.65 -35.61 11.83
N LEU A 572 5.21 -34.40 11.86
CA LEU A 572 6.54 -34.09 11.34
C LEU A 572 7.65 -34.81 12.10
N ARG A 573 7.58 -34.84 13.44
CA ARG A 573 8.56 -35.56 14.26
C ARG A 573 8.57 -37.07 13.97
N TYR A 574 7.41 -37.67 13.76
CA TYR A 574 7.33 -39.10 13.43
C TYR A 574 7.89 -39.40 12.05
N TYR A 575 7.65 -38.53 11.08
CA TYR A 575 8.24 -38.63 9.75
C TYR A 575 9.78 -38.62 9.81
N LEU A 576 10.39 -37.71 10.58
CA LEU A 576 11.85 -37.74 10.81
C LEU A 576 12.33 -39.01 11.55
N ASN A 577 11.56 -39.52 12.52
CA ASN A 577 11.94 -40.75 13.24
C ASN A 577 11.94 -42.01 12.36
N ASP A 578 11.20 -42.00 11.25
CA ASP A 578 11.17 -43.10 10.27
C ASP A 578 12.19 -42.92 9.14
N GLY A 579 13.01 -41.86 9.22
CA GLY A 579 14.08 -41.58 8.28
C GLY A 579 13.73 -40.62 7.15
N GLY A 580 12.60 -39.89 7.27
CA GLY A 580 12.24 -38.82 6.35
C GLY A 580 13.14 -37.59 6.48
N SER A 581 13.14 -36.73 5.46
CA SER A 581 13.93 -35.50 5.45
C SER A 581 13.06 -34.24 5.46
N ILE A 582 13.43 -33.22 6.24
CA ILE A 582 12.67 -31.95 6.32
C ILE A 582 13.56 -30.75 5.98
N TYR A 583 13.06 -29.87 5.12
CA TYR A 583 13.49 -28.49 5.02
C TYR A 583 12.46 -27.60 5.75
N MET A 584 12.91 -26.63 6.55
CA MET A 584 12.03 -25.77 7.34
C MET A 584 12.47 -24.32 7.28
N GLU A 585 11.56 -23.44 6.86
CA GLU A 585 11.66 -21.98 6.98
C GLU A 585 10.86 -21.57 8.21
N ALA A 586 11.52 -21.03 9.23
CA ALA A 586 10.85 -20.75 10.49
C ALA A 586 11.32 -19.45 11.15
N GLY A 587 11.69 -18.43 10.37
CA GLY A 587 11.76 -17.04 10.80
C GLY A 587 12.24 -16.80 12.24
N ASP A 588 11.28 -16.40 13.07
CA ASP A 588 11.36 -16.09 14.51
C ASP A 588 10.80 -17.22 15.40
N GLU A 589 10.56 -18.39 14.82
CA GLU A 589 9.83 -19.49 15.43
C GLU A 589 10.76 -20.57 16.00
N PHE A 590 12.05 -20.62 15.60
CA PHE A 590 13.00 -21.57 16.19
C PHE A 590 13.15 -21.38 17.71
N GLY A 591 13.06 -20.14 18.21
CA GLY A 591 13.09 -19.83 19.64
C GLY A 591 11.79 -20.13 20.38
N ASN A 592 10.64 -20.03 19.68
CA ASN A 592 9.31 -20.21 20.25
C ASN A 592 8.83 -21.67 20.25
N LEU A 593 9.39 -22.52 19.40
CA LEU A 593 9.10 -23.96 19.37
C LEU A 593 9.54 -24.62 20.70
N ASN A 594 8.56 -25.11 21.48
CA ASN A 594 8.80 -25.75 22.78
C ASN A 594 10.00 -26.73 22.74
N ALA A 595 11.03 -26.44 23.54
CA ALA A 595 12.21 -27.28 23.74
C ALA A 595 11.80 -28.74 24.06
N GLY A 596 12.17 -29.71 23.21
CA GLY A 596 11.81 -31.13 23.36
C GLY A 596 11.07 -31.81 22.18
N THR A 597 10.87 -31.11 21.05
CA THR A 597 9.89 -31.49 20.02
C THR A 597 10.49 -31.83 18.65
N LEU A 598 10.56 -30.87 17.74
CA LEU A 598 11.02 -31.01 16.35
C LEU A 598 12.37 -30.34 16.12
N THR A 599 12.64 -29.20 16.74
CA THR A 599 13.93 -28.47 16.68
C THR A 599 15.10 -29.28 17.24
N ASP A 600 14.88 -30.12 18.26
CA ASP A 600 15.86 -31.09 18.75
C ASP A 600 16.39 -32.02 17.64
N LYS A 601 15.59 -32.27 16.60
CA LYS A 601 16.03 -33.10 15.46
C LYS A 601 16.91 -32.34 14.49
N PHE A 602 16.80 -31.01 14.46
CA PHE A 602 17.59 -30.12 13.62
C PHE A 602 18.93 -29.75 14.27
N LEU A 603 19.05 -29.93 15.60
CA LEU A 603 20.23 -29.58 16.38
C LEU A 603 20.63 -28.10 16.17
N ILE A 604 19.66 -27.22 16.40
CA ILE A 604 19.79 -25.77 16.31
C ILE A 604 19.60 -25.17 17.72
N GLU A 605 20.44 -24.22 18.08
CA GLU A 605 20.24 -23.30 19.20
C GLU A 605 19.96 -21.90 18.65
N VAL A 606 19.05 -21.15 19.28
CA VAL A 606 18.83 -19.74 18.96
C VAL A 606 19.71 -18.90 19.88
N SER A 607 20.67 -18.19 19.29
CA SER A 607 21.64 -17.37 20.04
C SER A 607 21.13 -15.97 20.34
N ASP A 608 20.18 -15.48 19.54
CA ASP A 608 19.47 -14.21 19.72
C ASP A 608 18.09 -14.34 19.07
N GLU A 609 17.04 -14.23 19.88
CA GLU A 609 15.63 -14.33 19.47
C GLU A 609 15.13 -12.96 19.03
N GLY A 610 14.51 -12.85 17.85
CA GLY A 610 13.92 -11.58 17.43
C GLY A 610 14.94 -10.52 16.99
N ALA A 611 16.09 -10.93 16.46
CA ALA A 611 17.26 -10.09 16.27
C ALA A 611 17.28 -9.35 14.91
N ASN A 612 18.45 -8.87 14.48
CA ASN A 612 18.56 -7.90 13.38
C ASN A 612 18.10 -8.45 12.03
N ASN A 613 17.56 -7.54 11.21
CA ASN A 613 17.14 -7.78 9.84
C ASN A 613 18.28 -8.38 8.97
N LEU A 614 17.90 -9.33 8.11
CA LEU A 614 18.69 -9.93 7.04
C LEU A 614 19.08 -8.88 6.00
N SER A 615 20.25 -9.04 5.40
CA SER A 615 20.72 -8.25 4.26
C SER A 615 21.02 -9.16 3.07
N THR A 616 22.28 -9.55 2.88
CA THR A 616 22.71 -10.51 1.87
C THR A 616 22.99 -11.82 2.57
N ILE A 617 22.38 -12.90 2.07
CA ILE A 617 22.48 -14.27 2.57
C ILE A 617 23.51 -15.00 1.72
N GLU A 618 24.58 -15.46 2.34
CA GLU A 618 25.67 -16.16 1.66
C GLU A 618 25.76 -17.62 2.10
N GLY A 619 26.08 -18.48 1.13
CA GLY A 619 26.34 -19.89 1.38
C GLY A 619 27.75 -20.14 1.91
N ILE A 620 27.88 -21.17 2.74
CA ILE A 620 29.14 -21.49 3.42
C ILE A 620 29.96 -22.48 2.57
N PHE A 621 31.26 -22.19 2.42
CA PHE A 621 32.21 -23.04 1.70
C PHE A 621 32.25 -24.48 2.24
N GLY A 622 32.29 -25.46 1.36
CA GLY A 622 32.31 -26.89 1.70
C GLY A 622 30.93 -27.47 2.05
N THR A 623 29.86 -26.67 1.95
CA THR A 623 28.49 -27.08 2.26
C THR A 623 27.62 -27.09 1.00
N PRO A 624 26.38 -27.61 1.03
CA PRO A 624 25.50 -27.64 -0.14
C PRO A 624 25.19 -26.25 -0.72
N THR A 625 25.40 -25.18 0.03
CA THR A 625 25.11 -23.80 -0.39
C THR A 625 26.35 -23.09 -0.90
N GLU A 626 27.52 -23.74 -0.94
CA GLU A 626 28.78 -23.09 -1.33
C GLU A 626 28.64 -22.29 -2.63
N GLY A 627 29.08 -21.04 -2.58
CA GLY A 627 29.19 -20.17 -3.75
C GLY A 627 27.95 -19.35 -4.08
N VAL A 628 26.84 -19.53 -3.36
CA VAL A 628 25.65 -18.68 -3.53
C VAL A 628 25.72 -17.42 -2.66
N SER A 629 25.16 -16.32 -3.17
CA SER A 629 25.02 -15.03 -2.50
C SER A 629 23.74 -14.37 -3.00
N PHE A 630 22.74 -14.23 -2.13
CA PHE A 630 21.44 -13.67 -2.49
C PHE A 630 21.18 -12.40 -1.68
N ASP A 631 20.78 -11.32 -2.34
CA ASP A 631 20.09 -10.24 -1.65
C ASP A 631 18.74 -10.76 -1.13
N TYR A 632 18.25 -10.18 -0.03
CA TYR A 632 17.01 -10.60 0.61
C TYR A 632 15.98 -9.46 0.64
N ASP A 633 14.79 -9.75 0.11
CA ASP A 633 13.65 -8.83 0.01
C ASP A 633 12.36 -9.45 0.60
N GLY A 634 12.51 -10.51 1.41
CA GLY A 634 11.39 -11.18 2.08
C GLY A 634 11.04 -10.58 3.43
N GLY A 635 10.08 -11.21 4.13
CA GLY A 635 9.74 -10.85 5.50
C GLY A 635 10.98 -10.87 6.40
N ASN A 636 11.21 -9.78 7.12
CA ASN A 636 12.50 -9.53 7.75
C ASN A 636 12.41 -9.03 9.20
N PHE A 637 11.33 -9.40 9.89
CA PHE A 637 11.07 -8.94 11.25
C PHE A 637 11.34 -10.06 12.25
N GLY A 638 12.17 -9.77 13.26
CA GLY A 638 12.39 -10.69 14.38
C GLY A 638 13.17 -11.96 14.04
N ILE A 639 14.08 -11.91 13.08
CA ILE A 639 14.79 -13.09 12.58
C ILE A 639 15.64 -13.76 13.68
N ASP A 640 15.47 -15.07 13.86
CA ASP A 640 16.28 -15.85 14.81
C ASP A 640 17.72 -16.02 14.29
N HIS A 641 18.69 -15.72 15.15
CA HIS A 641 20.10 -16.05 14.90
C HIS A 641 20.38 -17.50 15.31
N LEU A 642 20.78 -18.32 14.34
CA LEU A 642 20.94 -19.76 14.56
C LEU A 642 22.39 -20.11 14.95
N GLU A 643 22.55 -21.14 15.77
CA GLU A 643 23.84 -21.76 16.07
C GLU A 643 23.72 -23.29 15.94
N PRO A 644 24.71 -23.97 15.35
CA PRO A 644 24.71 -25.42 15.23
C PRO A 644 25.00 -26.09 16.58
N LEU A 645 24.27 -27.15 16.89
CA LEU A 645 24.55 -28.06 18.02
C LEU A 645 25.16 -29.39 17.53
N GLU A 646 25.98 -29.99 18.38
CA GLU A 646 26.63 -31.29 18.15
C GLU A 646 27.31 -31.40 16.77
N ASP A 647 26.80 -32.27 15.89
CA ASP A 647 27.34 -32.55 14.55
C ASP A 647 26.58 -31.78 13.44
N ALA A 648 25.68 -30.85 13.78
CA ALA A 648 25.05 -29.97 12.81
C ALA A 648 26.04 -28.94 12.25
N VAL A 649 25.75 -28.44 11.05
CA VAL A 649 26.67 -27.63 10.26
C VAL A 649 25.96 -26.38 9.78
N PRO A 650 26.53 -25.18 9.98
CA PRO A 650 25.95 -23.98 9.39
C PRO A 650 26.16 -24.03 7.87
N ILE A 651 25.12 -23.68 7.13
CA ILE A 651 25.13 -23.65 5.67
C ILE A 651 24.84 -22.26 5.11
N PHE A 652 24.22 -21.37 5.88
CA PHE A 652 24.02 -19.98 5.46
C PHE A 652 24.45 -19.01 6.55
N TYR A 653 24.90 -17.84 6.13
CA TYR A 653 25.13 -16.72 7.04
C TYR A 653 24.64 -15.40 6.44
N ASN A 654 24.12 -14.53 7.30
CA ASN A 654 23.83 -13.14 6.97
C ASN A 654 25.14 -12.34 6.96
N THR A 655 25.29 -11.41 6.03
CA THR A 655 26.53 -10.62 5.93
C THR A 655 26.54 -9.40 6.85
N SER A 656 25.38 -8.79 7.12
CA SER A 656 25.28 -7.58 7.93
C SER A 656 23.94 -7.48 8.68
N PRO A 657 23.94 -7.59 10.02
CA PRO A 657 25.05 -8.03 10.85
C PRO A 657 25.35 -9.52 10.64
N SER A 658 26.57 -9.94 10.96
CA SER A 658 26.99 -11.31 10.67
C SER A 658 26.50 -12.31 11.72
N TYR A 659 25.72 -13.30 11.28
CA TYR A 659 25.21 -14.41 12.08
C TYR A 659 24.78 -15.57 11.16
N TYR A 660 24.65 -16.80 11.67
CA TYR A 660 24.12 -17.91 10.88
C TYR A 660 22.60 -17.88 10.82
N ASN A 661 22.07 -18.10 9.63
CA ASN A 661 20.63 -18.09 9.35
C ASN A 661 20.18 -19.36 8.59
N GLY A 662 21.04 -20.37 8.53
CA GLY A 662 20.70 -21.69 8.03
C GLY A 662 21.63 -22.78 8.54
N ILE A 663 21.06 -23.87 9.05
CA ILE A 663 21.77 -25.02 9.63
C ILE A 663 21.29 -26.30 8.96
N ALA A 664 22.21 -27.18 8.57
CA ALA A 664 21.93 -28.53 8.08
C ALA A 664 22.41 -29.58 9.08
N TYR A 665 21.67 -30.68 9.17
CA TYR A 665 22.06 -31.84 9.98
C TYR A 665 21.80 -33.15 9.23
N ASP A 666 22.81 -34.02 9.27
CA ASP A 666 22.76 -35.38 8.74
C ASP A 666 22.81 -36.38 9.91
N GLY A 667 21.64 -36.88 10.30
CA GLY A 667 21.50 -37.88 11.37
C GLY A 667 21.81 -39.31 10.91
N GLY A 668 22.25 -39.49 9.66
CA GLY A 668 22.47 -40.78 9.01
C GLY A 668 21.17 -41.39 8.47
N ASP A 669 20.18 -41.61 9.34
CA ASP A 669 18.89 -42.17 8.95
C ASP A 669 17.88 -41.10 8.51
N TYR A 670 18.05 -39.84 8.91
CA TYR A 670 17.19 -38.71 8.56
C TYR A 670 18.05 -37.45 8.32
N LYS A 671 17.52 -36.47 7.58
CA LYS A 671 18.22 -35.21 7.30
C LYS A 671 17.32 -34.00 7.51
N THR A 672 17.91 -32.90 7.96
CA THR A 672 17.18 -31.66 8.20
C THR A 672 17.96 -30.44 7.71
N ILE A 673 17.25 -29.44 7.20
CA ILE A 673 17.76 -28.10 6.97
C ILE A 673 16.76 -27.12 7.59
N GLY A 674 17.23 -26.27 8.51
CA GLY A 674 16.44 -25.16 9.07
C GLY A 674 17.00 -23.82 8.64
N THR A 675 16.17 -22.90 8.16
CA THR A 675 16.53 -21.53 7.80
C THR A 675 15.64 -20.53 8.53
N SER A 676 16.22 -19.44 9.04
CA SER A 676 15.48 -18.33 9.66
C SER A 676 15.02 -17.27 8.66
N PHE A 677 15.20 -17.52 7.36
CA PHE A 677 14.71 -16.69 6.27
C PHE A 677 13.73 -17.48 5.39
N GLU A 678 12.91 -16.76 4.62
CA GLU A 678 12.00 -17.34 3.64
C GLU A 678 12.69 -17.53 2.28
N PHE A 679 12.58 -18.72 1.68
CA PHE A 679 13.20 -19.00 0.37
C PHE A 679 12.65 -18.08 -0.73
N GLY A 680 11.38 -17.69 -0.62
CA GLY A 680 10.73 -16.73 -1.52
C GLY A 680 11.35 -15.34 -1.47
N GLY A 681 11.97 -14.95 -0.35
CA GLY A 681 12.62 -13.66 -0.17
C GLY A 681 14.01 -13.53 -0.79
N LEU A 682 14.61 -14.62 -1.28
CA LEU A 682 15.90 -14.56 -1.98
C LEU A 682 15.73 -13.87 -3.34
N VAL A 683 16.59 -12.94 -3.71
CA VAL A 683 16.50 -12.23 -5.00
C VAL A 683 17.40 -12.91 -6.03
N ASP A 684 16.81 -13.44 -7.11
CA ASP A 684 17.57 -14.04 -8.20
C ASP A 684 18.35 -12.98 -9.00
N ASP A 685 19.57 -13.31 -9.41
CA ASP A 685 20.38 -12.46 -10.29
C ASP A 685 21.08 -13.28 -11.41
N GLU A 686 21.99 -12.65 -12.16
CA GLU A 686 22.71 -13.34 -13.25
C GLU A 686 23.62 -14.49 -12.79
N SER A 687 24.01 -14.52 -11.51
CA SER A 687 24.98 -15.44 -10.92
C SER A 687 24.38 -16.40 -9.88
N ASN A 688 23.21 -16.08 -9.32
CA ASN A 688 22.56 -16.78 -8.22
C ASN A 688 21.11 -17.06 -8.59
N ASN A 689 20.77 -18.35 -8.64
CA ASN A 689 19.45 -18.82 -9.04
C ASN A 689 18.88 -19.77 -7.98
N LYS A 690 17.69 -19.48 -7.47
CA LYS A 690 16.93 -20.29 -6.52
C LYS A 690 16.81 -21.75 -6.97
N THR A 691 16.61 -22.01 -8.26
CA THR A 691 16.49 -23.36 -8.81
C THR A 691 17.79 -24.15 -8.66
N GLU A 692 18.95 -23.50 -8.84
CA GLU A 692 20.26 -24.13 -8.66
C GLU A 692 20.55 -24.38 -7.17
N LEU A 693 20.22 -23.41 -6.31
CA LEU A 693 20.29 -23.60 -4.86
C LEU A 693 19.43 -24.78 -4.42
N LEU A 694 18.16 -24.80 -4.83
CA LEU A 694 17.21 -25.85 -4.46
C LEU A 694 17.64 -27.23 -4.96
N ALA A 695 18.27 -27.31 -6.14
CA ALA A 695 18.85 -28.55 -6.63
C ALA A 695 19.88 -29.12 -5.64
N SER A 696 20.72 -28.26 -5.07
CA SER A 696 21.73 -28.65 -4.08
C SER A 696 21.12 -29.05 -2.74
N LEU A 697 20.12 -28.29 -2.26
CA LEU A 697 19.39 -28.62 -1.02
C LEU A 697 18.63 -29.94 -1.15
N LEU A 698 17.94 -30.18 -2.26
CA LEU A 698 17.26 -31.45 -2.55
C LEU A 698 18.25 -32.60 -2.65
N ASN A 699 19.41 -32.40 -3.27
CA ASN A 699 20.45 -33.42 -3.32
C ASN A 699 20.92 -33.79 -1.91
N PHE A 700 21.13 -32.80 -1.02
CA PHE A 700 21.45 -33.07 0.38
C PHE A 700 20.35 -33.89 1.08
N LEU A 701 19.08 -33.45 0.97
CA LEU A 701 17.95 -34.06 1.68
C LEU A 701 17.62 -35.47 1.19
N THR A 702 17.90 -35.79 -0.07
CA THR A 702 17.47 -37.05 -0.70
C THR A 702 18.59 -38.05 -0.96
N ASP A 703 19.86 -37.62 -0.97
CA ASP A 703 20.99 -38.53 -1.09
C ASP A 703 21.26 -39.25 0.24
N THR A 704 21.74 -40.49 0.18
CA THR A 704 22.13 -41.33 1.32
C THR A 704 23.63 -41.23 1.65
N SER A 705 24.39 -40.44 0.88
CA SER A 705 25.79 -40.16 1.17
C SER A 705 25.94 -39.14 2.32
N ALA A 706 26.95 -39.34 3.16
CA ALA A 706 27.24 -38.48 4.31
C ALA A 706 27.88 -37.16 3.86
N LEU A 707 27.53 -36.05 4.52
CA LEU A 707 28.17 -34.75 4.29
C LEU A 707 29.68 -34.83 4.60
N VAL A 708 30.53 -34.46 3.63
CA VAL A 708 32.00 -34.42 3.80
C VAL A 708 32.46 -32.97 3.78
N LEU A 709 32.81 -32.43 4.95
CA LEU A 709 33.41 -31.10 5.06
C LEU A 709 34.93 -31.16 4.84
N GLU A 710 35.46 -30.29 3.96
CA GLU A 710 36.90 -30.02 3.94
C GLU A 710 37.26 -29.06 5.09
N GLU A 711 38.24 -29.45 5.91
CA GLU A 711 38.65 -28.74 7.13
C GLU A 711 39.16 -27.31 6.82
N GLN A 712 38.50 -26.27 7.33
CA GLN A 712 38.82 -24.86 7.05
C GLN A 712 40.06 -24.39 7.84
N GLU A 713 41.02 -23.74 7.18
CA GLU A 713 42.05 -22.94 7.88
C GLU A 713 41.39 -21.69 8.50
N VAL A 714 41.38 -21.65 9.84
CA VAL A 714 40.93 -20.50 10.65
C VAL A 714 41.72 -19.24 10.26
N LEU A 715 41.10 -18.30 9.55
CA LEU A 715 41.62 -16.94 9.43
C LEU A 715 41.11 -16.10 10.61
N PRO A 716 41.99 -15.38 11.32
CA PRO A 716 41.62 -14.70 12.56
C PRO A 716 40.78 -13.44 12.26
N LEU A 717 39.61 -13.35 12.89
CA LEU A 717 38.80 -12.13 12.99
C LEU A 717 39.64 -11.03 13.65
N THR A 718 39.89 -9.94 12.93
CA THR A 718 40.39 -8.68 13.51
C THR A 718 39.23 -7.71 13.68
N TYR A 719 39.00 -7.36 14.95
CA TYR A 719 38.07 -6.34 15.48
C TYR A 719 38.10 -5.00 14.76
#